data_AF-A0A973R4A5-F1
#
_entry.id   AF-A0A973R4A5-F1
#
_cell.length_a   1.000
_cell.length_b   1.000
_cell.length_c   1.000
_cell.angle_alpha   90.00
_cell.angle_beta   90.00
_cell.angle_gamma   90.00
#
_symmetry.space_group_name_H-M   'P 1'
#
loop_
_entity.id
_entity.type
_entity.pdbx_description
1 polymer ?
#
loop_
_entity_poly.entity_id
_entity_poly.type
_entity_poly.pdbx_seq_one_letter_code
_entity_poly.pdbx_strand_id
1 'polypeptide(L)'
;RLRGAGHDLVASASLSELLAAADTVDAIRLGHVAGIDPAELDAALDLSELTSTLDTAAVGRLEGLRGSDDATDARTVAALALRAARVGGELRLDAALRTLETDGSPLVAGAASGARALIGTLDADRLGARAAGWIDAAVDAEARATLRRRLTGLLTAAEPLCASAPEVLDPLADRIESLPDDVFLARLPALRGGFAAVSPAGRDRMLAAVEQRIGKRVRGLGAAEIGPEALQAATLADRAGAAALEAAGIIIDAAAASQTSVSPSNNTLPSISTLPSSSTPPSTLPPEIRWRLLLGREQSTLPAATRRYAQALDELYGHGHGEGAAHDHGGGSERPYPTVRDWSEDLAELFGVSVREEVLGQAAAAGRLDAVAELDPAAVRPSVELLRDVLSLAGGLPESAVAKLRPLVKRIVDQLAAELAHRMRPALTGLASPRPTSRPSGALDLPRTIRANLATARRGPDGTVTLLPERAVFHTRARRESDWRVILVVDVSGSMESSVIWSALTAAVFAAVPALTTHFLAFSTEVVDLTDRAADPLSLLLEVRVGGGTHIAAGLAAARTLVKVPSRTMVVLVSDFEEGAPLGALLAEVRRLAESGCTLLGCASLDDAGRPRYSTGTAGALVAAGMPVAALSPTELAAWVGEKVRSR
;
A
#
# COMPACT_ATOMS: atom_id res chain seq x y z
N ARG A 1 -10.85 31.58 15.91
CA ARG A 1 -9.86 30.86 15.06
C ARG A 1 -10.14 29.36 15.03
N LEU A 2 -10.28 28.67 16.18
CA LEU A 2 -10.65 27.24 16.24
C LEU A 2 -12.00 26.89 15.55
N ARG A 3 -13.06 27.68 15.73
CA ARG A 3 -14.35 27.48 15.02
C ARG A 3 -14.27 27.58 13.49
N GLY A 4 -13.42 28.47 12.97
CA GLY A 4 -13.17 28.59 11.53
C GLY A 4 -12.29 27.45 11.01
N ALA A 5 -11.29 27.06 11.81
CA ALA A 5 -10.45 25.91 11.52
C ALA A 5 -11.25 24.59 11.50
N GLY A 6 -12.31 24.43 12.31
CA GLY A 6 -13.12 23.20 12.32
C GLY A 6 -13.76 22.88 10.97
N HIS A 7 -14.31 23.87 10.25
CA HIS A 7 -14.91 23.65 8.93
C HIS A 7 -13.87 23.43 7.83
N ASP A 8 -12.78 24.21 7.82
CA ASP A 8 -11.73 24.09 6.80
C ASP A 8 -10.87 22.83 6.98
N LEU A 9 -10.60 22.45 8.23
CA LEU A 9 -9.89 21.23 8.60
C LEU A 9 -10.72 19.99 8.24
N VAL A 10 -12.01 19.96 8.58
CA VAL A 10 -12.89 18.83 8.20
C VAL A 10 -12.95 18.66 6.68
N ALA A 11 -12.88 19.75 5.92
CA ALA A 11 -12.94 19.72 4.45
C ALA A 11 -11.62 19.31 3.77
N SER A 12 -10.46 19.51 4.40
CA SER A 12 -9.14 19.33 3.75
C SER A 12 -8.17 18.39 4.46
N ALA A 13 -8.42 18.03 5.72
CA ALA A 13 -7.49 17.23 6.51
C ALA A 13 -7.52 15.74 6.16
N SER A 14 -6.35 15.12 6.29
CA SER A 14 -6.14 13.68 6.23
C SER A 14 -6.76 12.97 7.44
N LEU A 15 -6.96 11.65 7.33
CA LEU A 15 -7.48 10.85 8.43
C LEU A 15 -6.61 10.94 9.70
N SER A 16 -5.28 10.91 9.54
CA SER A 16 -4.34 11.04 10.66
C SER A 16 -4.44 12.40 11.36
N GLU A 17 -4.63 13.48 10.60
CA GLU A 17 -4.78 14.82 11.17
C GLU A 17 -6.11 14.97 11.90
N LEU A 18 -7.19 14.39 11.38
CA LEU A 18 -8.49 14.37 12.06
C LEU A 18 -8.43 13.61 13.38
N LEU A 19 -7.74 12.45 13.42
CA LEU A 19 -7.53 11.69 14.64
C LEU A 19 -6.66 12.46 15.65
N ALA A 20 -5.55 13.06 15.20
CA ALA A 20 -4.69 13.86 16.07
C ALA A 20 -5.42 15.08 16.64
N ALA A 21 -6.28 15.73 15.83
CA ALA A 21 -7.13 16.82 16.29
C ALA A 21 -8.14 16.35 17.34
N ALA A 22 -8.79 15.21 17.12
CA ALA A 22 -9.75 14.63 18.06
C ALA A 22 -9.07 14.23 19.39
N ASP A 23 -7.90 13.59 19.34
CA ASP A 23 -7.11 13.25 20.53
C ASP A 23 -6.63 14.50 21.28
N THR A 24 -6.31 15.58 20.57
CA THR A 24 -5.97 16.88 21.18
C THR A 24 -7.16 17.48 21.92
N VAL A 25 -8.36 17.42 21.32
CA VAL A 25 -9.60 17.88 21.97
C VAL A 25 -9.88 17.06 23.22
N ASP A 26 -9.71 15.74 23.18
CA ASP A 26 -9.87 14.88 24.36
C ASP A 26 -8.85 15.18 25.46
N ALA A 27 -7.59 15.44 25.09
CA ALA A 27 -6.56 15.85 26.04
C ALA A 27 -6.90 17.18 26.73
N ILE A 28 -7.49 18.13 26.00
CA ILE A 28 -7.98 19.39 26.59
C ILE A 28 -9.14 19.11 27.54
N ARG A 29 -10.13 18.30 27.13
CA ARG A 29 -11.28 17.94 27.98
C ARG A 29 -10.87 17.27 29.29
N LEU A 30 -9.83 16.44 29.26
CA LEU A 30 -9.28 15.75 30.43
C LEU A 30 -8.34 16.64 31.28
N GLY A 31 -8.08 17.89 30.86
CA GLY A 31 -7.19 18.80 31.58
C GLY A 31 -5.71 18.43 31.46
N HIS A 32 -5.32 17.64 30.45
CA HIS A 32 -3.94 17.23 30.23
C HIS A 32 -3.08 18.30 29.51
N VAL A 33 -3.70 19.40 29.06
CA VAL A 33 -3.01 20.51 28.39
C VAL A 33 -2.80 21.67 29.36
N ALA A 34 -1.55 21.96 29.70
CA ALA A 34 -1.20 23.03 30.62
C ALA A 34 -1.57 24.42 30.06
N GLY A 35 -2.16 25.27 30.91
CA GLY A 35 -2.49 26.66 30.56
C GLY A 35 -3.82 26.86 29.82
N ILE A 36 -4.63 25.81 29.67
CA ILE A 36 -5.98 25.89 29.10
C ILE A 36 -6.98 25.46 30.18
N ASP A 37 -7.99 26.29 30.47
CA ASP A 37 -9.12 25.91 31.33
C ASP A 37 -10.16 25.14 30.48
N PRO A 38 -10.39 23.85 30.74
CA PRO A 38 -11.35 23.05 29.97
C PRO A 38 -12.78 23.62 30.04
N ALA A 39 -13.18 24.21 31.18
CA ALA A 39 -14.53 24.72 31.37
C ALA A 39 -14.79 26.00 30.55
N GLU A 40 -13.79 26.87 30.44
CA GLU A 40 -13.86 28.08 29.62
C GLU A 40 -13.96 27.74 28.13
N LEU A 41 -13.18 26.73 27.70
CA LEU A 41 -13.14 26.33 26.29
C LEU A 41 -14.40 25.55 25.87
N ASP A 42 -14.94 24.71 26.75
CA ASP A 42 -16.18 23.96 26.51
C ASP A 42 -17.39 24.90 26.38
N ALA A 43 -17.49 25.91 27.24
CA ALA A 43 -18.52 26.95 27.14
C ALA A 43 -18.46 27.74 25.82
N ALA A 44 -17.27 27.87 25.22
CA ALA A 44 -17.06 28.63 23.98
C ALA A 44 -17.27 27.81 22.70
N LEU A 45 -16.91 26.52 22.71
CA LEU A 45 -16.78 25.71 21.49
C LEU A 45 -17.66 24.45 21.45
N ASP A 46 -18.25 24.03 22.56
CA ASP A 46 -18.86 22.71 22.73
C ASP A 46 -17.90 21.60 22.27
N LEU A 47 -16.98 21.21 23.17
CA LEU A 47 -15.92 20.26 22.82
C LEU A 47 -16.50 18.88 22.50
N SER A 48 -17.67 18.54 23.03
CA SER A 48 -18.38 17.29 22.72
C SER A 48 -18.90 17.28 21.27
N GLU A 49 -19.56 18.36 20.83
CA GLU A 49 -20.03 18.50 19.46
C GLU A 49 -18.87 18.53 18.45
N LEU A 50 -17.78 19.24 18.80
CA LEU A 50 -16.58 19.28 17.98
C LEU A 50 -15.95 17.89 17.80
N THR A 51 -15.84 17.12 18.88
CA THR A 51 -15.30 15.75 18.83
C THR A 51 -16.16 14.85 17.94
N SER A 52 -17.48 14.89 18.11
CA SER A 52 -18.44 14.14 17.27
C SER A 52 -18.33 14.50 15.77
N THR A 53 -18.10 15.78 15.48
CA THR A 53 -17.89 16.28 14.11
C THR A 53 -16.59 15.74 13.51
N LEU A 54 -15.50 15.75 14.28
CA LEU A 54 -14.21 15.20 13.85
C LEU A 54 -14.27 13.68 13.64
N ASP A 55 -14.93 12.95 14.55
CA ASP A 55 -15.12 11.50 14.41
C ASP A 55 -15.96 11.15 13.18
N THR A 56 -17.03 11.92 12.93
CA THR A 56 -17.87 11.75 11.73
C THR A 56 -17.07 12.05 10.44
N ALA A 57 -16.25 13.10 10.45
CA ALA A 57 -15.37 13.43 9.34
C ALA A 57 -14.32 12.33 9.10
N ALA A 58 -13.72 11.80 10.17
CA ALA A 58 -12.74 10.72 10.10
C ALA A 58 -13.32 9.46 9.46
N VAL A 59 -14.53 9.03 9.85
CA VAL A 59 -15.22 7.92 9.20
C VAL A 59 -15.46 8.20 7.71
N GLY A 60 -15.84 9.43 7.34
CA GLY A 60 -16.02 9.84 5.95
C GLY A 60 -14.73 9.78 5.11
N ARG A 61 -13.54 9.95 5.73
CA ARG A 61 -12.25 9.86 5.03
C ARG A 61 -11.79 8.45 4.70
N LEU A 62 -12.40 7.42 5.31
CA LEU A 62 -12.07 6.03 5.01
C LEU A 62 -12.28 5.67 3.54
N GLU A 63 -13.23 6.30 2.84
CA GLU A 63 -13.44 6.05 1.41
C GLU A 63 -12.22 6.42 0.55
N GLY A 64 -11.46 7.45 0.96
CA GLY A 64 -10.23 7.85 0.28
C GLY A 64 -9.13 6.80 0.35
N LEU A 65 -9.20 5.87 1.31
CA LEU A 65 -8.21 4.82 1.51
C LEU A 65 -8.51 3.56 0.69
N ARG A 66 -9.62 3.49 -0.06
CA ARG A 66 -10.00 2.28 -0.83
C ARG A 66 -8.87 1.76 -1.72
N GLY A 67 -8.10 2.65 -2.35
CA GLY A 67 -6.99 2.27 -3.24
C GLY A 67 -5.63 2.16 -2.57
N SER A 68 -5.51 2.43 -1.26
CA SER A 68 -4.21 2.51 -0.59
C SER A 68 -3.56 1.13 -0.45
N ASP A 69 -2.26 1.06 -0.73
CA ASP A 69 -1.41 -0.10 -0.47
C ASP A 69 -0.34 0.23 0.61
N ASP A 70 -0.50 1.32 1.37
CA ASP A 70 0.40 1.72 2.47
C ASP A 70 -0.02 1.08 3.80
N ALA A 71 0.93 0.46 4.51
CA ALA A 71 0.72 -0.08 5.84
C ALA A 71 0.45 1.01 6.90
N THR A 72 0.88 2.25 6.66
CA THR A 72 0.60 3.39 7.54
C THR A 72 -0.88 3.69 7.61
N ASP A 73 -1.58 3.65 6.46
CA ASP A 73 -3.02 3.83 6.41
C ASP A 73 -3.78 2.72 7.15
N ALA A 74 -3.30 1.47 7.08
CA ALA A 74 -3.85 0.38 7.89
C ALA A 74 -3.74 0.65 9.39
N ARG A 75 -2.63 1.24 9.87
CA ARG A 75 -2.49 1.68 11.27
C ARG A 75 -3.49 2.79 11.61
N THR A 76 -3.72 3.72 10.70
CA THR A 76 -4.69 4.80 10.89
C THR A 76 -6.12 4.26 10.98
N VAL A 77 -6.48 3.26 10.17
CA VAL A 77 -7.77 2.55 10.27
C VAL A 77 -7.91 1.87 11.65
N ALA A 78 -6.84 1.24 12.14
CA ALA A 78 -6.81 0.61 13.47
C ALA A 78 -6.97 1.64 14.60
N ALA A 79 -6.30 2.80 14.50
CA ALA A 79 -6.41 3.88 15.46
C ALA A 79 -7.84 4.44 15.54
N LEU A 80 -8.51 4.60 14.38
CA LEU A 80 -9.92 5.00 14.34
C LEU A 80 -10.84 3.94 14.99
N ALA A 81 -10.57 2.65 14.77
CA ALA A 81 -11.33 1.57 15.40
C ALA A 81 -11.18 1.54 16.93
N LEU A 82 -9.96 1.65 17.44
CA LEU A 82 -9.68 1.76 18.88
C LEU A 82 -10.33 3.01 19.49
N ARG A 83 -10.37 4.12 18.75
CA ARG A 83 -11.06 5.34 19.17
C ARG A 83 -12.57 5.13 19.24
N ALA A 84 -13.18 4.56 18.20
CA ALA A 84 -14.61 4.27 18.17
C ALA A 84 -15.04 3.32 19.29
N ALA A 85 -14.21 2.33 19.63
CA ALA A 85 -14.46 1.43 20.76
C ALA A 85 -14.43 2.14 22.14
N ARG A 86 -13.73 3.27 22.27
CA ARG A 86 -13.67 4.06 23.52
C ARG A 86 -14.78 5.12 23.61
N VAL A 87 -15.05 5.81 22.50
CA VAL A 87 -15.92 7.00 22.45
C VAL A 87 -17.34 6.68 21.96
N GLY A 88 -17.53 5.51 21.35
CA GLY A 88 -18.76 5.13 20.65
C GLY A 88 -18.72 5.50 19.15
N GLY A 89 -19.72 5.06 18.39
CA GLY A 89 -19.81 5.29 16.94
C GLY A 89 -19.52 4.07 16.06
N GLU A 90 -19.38 2.89 16.68
CA GLU A 90 -19.05 1.61 16.07
C GLU A 90 -19.96 1.26 14.88
N LEU A 91 -21.26 1.57 14.94
CA LEU A 91 -22.21 1.25 13.88
C LEU A 91 -21.92 1.97 12.55
N ARG A 92 -21.55 3.26 12.61
CA ARG A 92 -21.19 4.04 11.41
C ARG A 92 -19.85 3.57 10.85
N LEU A 93 -18.90 3.32 11.75
CA LEU A 93 -17.60 2.79 11.38
C LEU A 93 -17.72 1.40 10.74
N ASP A 94 -18.51 0.48 11.30
CA ASP A 94 -18.72 -0.87 10.76
C ASP A 94 -19.28 -0.83 9.34
N ALA A 95 -20.22 0.08 9.04
CA ALA A 95 -20.75 0.26 7.70
C ALA A 95 -19.67 0.69 6.69
N ALA A 96 -18.81 1.64 7.07
CA ALA A 96 -17.68 2.08 6.24
C ALA A 96 -16.65 0.95 6.06
N LEU A 97 -16.31 0.23 7.14
CA LEU A 97 -15.36 -0.88 7.10
C LEU A 97 -15.86 -2.06 6.23
N ARG A 98 -17.16 -2.40 6.24
CA ARG A 98 -17.73 -3.42 5.32
C ARG A 98 -17.57 -3.04 3.85
N THR A 99 -17.68 -1.75 3.56
CA THR A 99 -17.48 -1.24 2.19
C THR A 99 -15.99 -1.40 1.81
N LEU A 100 -15.08 -1.07 2.72
CA LEU A 100 -13.63 -1.29 2.51
C LEU A 100 -13.25 -2.78 2.39
N GLU A 101 -13.92 -3.69 3.09
CA GLU A 101 -13.69 -5.13 2.93
C GLU A 101 -14.03 -5.63 1.52
N THR A 102 -14.98 -4.97 0.84
CA THR A 102 -15.49 -5.39 -0.47
C THR A 102 -14.80 -4.67 -1.62
N ASP A 103 -14.64 -3.36 -1.49
CA ASP A 103 -14.18 -2.46 -2.56
C ASP A 103 -12.74 -1.97 -2.35
N GLY A 104 -12.14 -2.25 -1.20
CA GLY A 104 -10.78 -1.84 -0.87
C GLY A 104 -9.70 -2.69 -1.52
N SER A 105 -8.49 -2.16 -1.56
CA SER A 105 -7.28 -2.90 -1.90
C SER A 105 -7.15 -4.14 -1.00
N PRO A 106 -6.38 -5.17 -1.42
CA PRO A 106 -6.14 -6.32 -0.56
C PRO A 106 -5.62 -5.95 0.84
N LEU A 107 -4.76 -4.94 0.95
CA LEU A 107 -4.25 -4.47 2.24
C LEU A 107 -5.34 -3.82 3.08
N VAL A 108 -6.10 -2.89 2.50
CA VAL A 108 -7.15 -2.14 3.19
C VAL A 108 -8.31 -3.05 3.58
N ALA A 109 -8.68 -4.02 2.74
CA ALA A 109 -9.68 -5.03 3.07
C ALA A 109 -9.25 -5.88 4.27
N GLY A 110 -7.96 -6.25 4.35
CA GLY A 110 -7.39 -6.92 5.52
C GLY A 110 -7.48 -6.06 6.78
N ALA A 111 -7.05 -4.80 6.69
CA ALA A 111 -7.12 -3.84 7.78
C ALA A 111 -8.55 -3.61 8.27
N ALA A 112 -9.52 -3.54 7.35
CA ALA A 112 -10.93 -3.41 7.67
C ALA A 112 -11.47 -4.62 8.44
N SER A 113 -11.09 -5.85 8.07
CA SER A 113 -11.42 -7.04 8.85
C SER A 113 -10.82 -7.01 10.26
N GLY A 114 -9.56 -6.60 10.42
CA GLY A 114 -8.93 -6.45 11.72
C GLY A 114 -9.60 -5.37 12.58
N ALA A 115 -9.94 -4.23 11.98
CA ALA A 115 -10.65 -3.14 12.63
C ALA A 115 -12.08 -3.51 13.06
N ARG A 116 -12.80 -4.31 12.27
CA ARG A 116 -14.12 -4.84 12.64
C ARG A 116 -14.05 -5.81 13.81
N ALA A 117 -12.98 -6.59 13.89
CA ALA A 117 -12.73 -7.43 15.06
C ALA A 117 -12.40 -6.58 16.30
N LEU A 118 -11.66 -5.48 16.15
CA LEU A 118 -11.34 -4.55 17.25
C LEU A 118 -12.58 -3.92 17.88
N ILE A 119 -13.56 -3.55 17.06
CA ILE A 119 -14.84 -2.99 17.54
C ILE A 119 -15.89 -4.07 17.88
N GLY A 120 -15.51 -5.36 17.85
CA GLY A 120 -16.39 -6.47 18.23
C GLY A 120 -17.54 -6.78 17.26
N THR A 121 -17.54 -6.20 16.05
CA THR A 121 -18.59 -6.46 15.04
C THR A 121 -18.30 -7.66 14.15
N LEU A 122 -17.08 -8.18 14.20
CA LEU A 122 -16.65 -9.42 13.58
C LEU A 122 -16.08 -10.34 14.66
N ASP A 123 -16.71 -11.49 14.87
CA ASP A 123 -16.23 -12.48 15.83
C ASP A 123 -14.90 -13.13 15.39
N ALA A 124 -14.17 -13.66 16.37
CA ALA A 124 -12.86 -14.30 16.17
C ALA A 124 -12.92 -15.48 15.20
N ASP A 125 -13.95 -16.32 15.32
CA ASP A 125 -14.13 -17.50 14.47
C ASP A 125 -14.29 -17.12 13.00
N ARG A 126 -15.09 -16.11 12.67
CA ARG A 126 -15.28 -15.64 11.30
C ARG A 126 -14.05 -14.93 10.77
N LEU A 127 -13.35 -14.16 11.61
CA LEU A 127 -12.08 -13.53 11.24
C LEU A 127 -11.05 -14.60 10.86
N GLY A 128 -10.87 -15.59 11.73
CA GLY A 128 -9.95 -16.70 11.53
C GLY A 128 -10.33 -17.56 10.32
N ALA A 129 -11.61 -17.91 10.16
CA ALA A 129 -12.09 -18.65 8.98
C ALA A 129 -11.88 -17.88 7.68
N ARG A 130 -12.05 -16.55 7.70
CA ARG A 130 -11.77 -15.69 6.54
C ARG A 130 -10.28 -15.65 6.21
N ALA A 131 -9.42 -15.51 7.22
CA ALA A 131 -7.96 -15.53 7.04
C ALA A 131 -7.49 -16.90 6.52
N ALA A 132 -8.04 -18.00 7.04
CA ALA A 132 -7.81 -19.36 6.54
C ALA A 132 -8.24 -19.51 5.07
N GLY A 133 -9.39 -18.95 4.69
CA GLY A 133 -9.85 -18.92 3.30
C GLY A 133 -8.91 -18.15 2.37
N TRP A 134 -8.26 -17.07 2.84
CA TRP A 134 -7.23 -16.37 2.07
C TRP A 134 -6.00 -17.25 1.85
N ILE A 135 -5.57 -18.00 2.88
CA ILE A 135 -4.47 -18.96 2.77
C ILE A 135 -4.80 -20.01 1.73
N ASP A 136 -6.00 -20.59 1.78
CA ASP A 136 -6.42 -21.64 0.86
C ASP A 136 -6.50 -21.18 -0.59
N ALA A 137 -6.94 -19.93 -0.82
CA ALA A 137 -6.99 -19.32 -2.14
C ALA A 137 -5.62 -19.00 -2.74
N ALA A 138 -4.54 -18.98 -1.94
CA ALA A 138 -3.19 -18.62 -2.38
C ALA A 138 -2.48 -19.76 -3.13
N VAL A 139 -3.01 -20.10 -4.31
CA VAL A 139 -2.52 -21.20 -5.17
C VAL A 139 -1.49 -20.74 -6.20
N ASP A 140 -1.58 -19.50 -6.67
CA ASP A 140 -0.68 -18.89 -7.65
C ASP A 140 0.02 -17.65 -7.09
N ALA A 141 0.91 -17.04 -7.91
CA ALA A 141 1.71 -15.88 -7.52
C ALA A 141 0.85 -14.65 -7.18
N GLU A 142 -0.23 -14.40 -7.94
CA GLU A 142 -1.10 -13.25 -7.73
C GLU A 142 -1.93 -13.42 -6.44
N ALA A 143 -2.43 -14.63 -6.21
CA ALA A 143 -3.16 -14.99 -5.01
C ALA A 143 -2.25 -14.95 -3.77
N ARG A 144 -0.98 -15.38 -3.86
CA ARG A 144 0.02 -15.22 -2.79
C ARG A 144 0.34 -13.75 -2.49
N ALA A 145 0.47 -12.90 -3.51
CA ALA A 145 0.66 -11.47 -3.32
C ALA A 145 -0.56 -10.82 -2.64
N THR A 146 -1.77 -11.24 -3.02
CA THR A 146 -3.03 -10.81 -2.41
C THR A 146 -3.13 -11.27 -0.96
N LEU A 147 -2.77 -12.53 -0.67
CA LEU A 147 -2.68 -13.09 0.69
C LEU A 147 -1.75 -12.26 1.56
N ARG A 148 -0.52 -12.00 1.09
CA ARG A 148 0.46 -11.20 1.83
C ARG A 148 -0.12 -9.85 2.22
N ARG A 149 -0.68 -9.11 1.26
CA ARG A 149 -1.27 -7.77 1.50
C ARG A 149 -2.43 -7.83 2.49
N ARG A 150 -3.35 -8.79 2.34
CA ARG A 150 -4.47 -8.99 3.27
C ARG A 150 -4.00 -9.30 4.69
N LEU A 151 -3.00 -10.18 4.84
CA LEU A 151 -2.42 -10.49 6.15
C LEU A 151 -1.67 -9.31 6.75
N THR A 152 -0.91 -8.56 5.95
CA THR A 152 -0.25 -7.32 6.40
C THR A 152 -1.28 -6.36 6.97
N GLY A 153 -2.34 -6.03 6.22
CA GLY A 153 -3.39 -5.13 6.71
C GLY A 153 -4.11 -5.67 7.96
N LEU A 154 -4.50 -6.96 7.93
CA LEU A 154 -5.16 -7.63 9.05
C LEU A 154 -4.33 -7.53 10.33
N LEU A 155 -3.06 -7.94 10.26
CA LEU A 155 -2.19 -8.04 11.44
C LEU A 155 -1.72 -6.67 11.91
N THR A 156 -1.53 -5.70 11.01
CA THR A 156 -1.30 -4.30 11.39
C THR A 156 -2.49 -3.74 12.16
N ALA A 157 -3.72 -4.02 11.72
CA ALA A 157 -4.90 -3.52 12.42
C ALA A 157 -5.21 -4.30 13.70
N ALA A 158 -5.04 -5.62 13.70
CA ALA A 158 -5.38 -6.51 14.81
C ALA A 158 -4.24 -6.68 15.83
N GLU A 159 -3.08 -6.03 15.67
CA GLU A 159 -1.95 -6.17 16.60
C GLU A 159 -2.35 -5.99 18.10
N PRO A 160 -3.18 -4.99 18.47
CA PRO A 160 -3.65 -4.86 19.86
C PRO A 160 -4.46 -6.06 20.35
N LEU A 161 -5.28 -6.66 19.49
CA LEU A 161 -6.05 -7.88 19.80
C LEU A 161 -5.13 -9.07 19.97
N CYS A 162 -4.12 -9.20 19.12
CA CYS A 162 -3.15 -10.29 19.20
C CYS A 162 -2.37 -10.24 20.53
N ALA A 163 -2.17 -9.04 21.08
CA ALA A 163 -1.52 -8.85 22.37
C ALA A 163 -2.44 -9.15 23.57
N SER A 164 -3.74 -8.86 23.49
CA SER A 164 -4.68 -9.03 24.60
C SER A 164 -5.43 -10.37 24.60
N ALA A 165 -5.71 -10.93 23.42
CA ALA A 165 -6.50 -12.14 23.20
C ALA A 165 -5.91 -12.97 22.04
N PRO A 166 -4.80 -13.69 22.26
CA PRO A 166 -4.12 -14.45 21.21
C PRO A 166 -4.98 -15.57 20.60
N GLU A 167 -6.00 -16.04 21.33
CA GLU A 167 -7.00 -17.04 20.89
C GLU A 167 -7.76 -16.59 19.63
N VAL A 168 -7.81 -15.28 19.34
CA VAL A 168 -8.45 -14.73 18.12
C VAL A 168 -7.80 -15.28 16.84
N LEU A 169 -6.55 -15.72 16.91
CA LEU A 169 -5.83 -16.30 15.79
C LEU A 169 -5.87 -17.83 15.75
N ASP A 170 -6.60 -18.51 16.65
CA ASP A 170 -6.64 -19.96 16.70
C ASP A 170 -7.11 -20.62 15.39
N PRO A 171 -8.18 -20.16 14.71
CA PRO A 171 -8.58 -20.78 13.44
C PRO A 171 -7.54 -20.57 12.32
N LEU A 172 -6.82 -19.44 12.36
CA LEU A 172 -5.69 -19.18 11.47
C LEU A 172 -4.52 -20.13 11.78
N ALA A 173 -4.24 -20.34 13.07
CA ALA A 173 -3.19 -21.22 13.55
C ALA A 173 -3.45 -22.67 13.18
N ASP A 174 -4.66 -23.17 13.43
CA ASP A 174 -5.09 -24.52 13.06
C ASP A 174 -4.97 -24.73 11.55
N ARG A 175 -5.28 -23.70 10.76
CA ARG A 175 -5.10 -23.78 9.31
C ARG A 175 -3.62 -23.90 8.93
N ILE A 176 -2.75 -23.04 9.46
CA ILE A 176 -1.30 -23.08 9.18
C ILE A 176 -0.70 -24.43 9.58
N GLU A 177 -1.13 -24.99 10.71
CA GLU A 177 -0.64 -26.27 11.24
C GLU A 177 -1.17 -27.49 10.48
N SER A 178 -2.35 -27.38 9.85
CA SER A 178 -2.95 -28.45 9.05
C SER A 178 -2.56 -28.43 7.56
N LEU A 179 -1.83 -27.42 7.09
CA LEU A 179 -1.36 -27.39 5.70
C LEU A 179 -0.41 -28.57 5.39
N PRO A 180 -0.45 -29.15 4.18
CA PRO A 180 0.65 -29.99 3.69
C PRO A 180 1.97 -29.20 3.64
N ASP A 181 3.10 -29.86 3.90
CA ASP A 181 4.41 -29.19 3.99
C ASP A 181 4.82 -28.46 2.73
N ASP A 182 4.60 -29.07 1.55
CA ASP A 182 4.88 -28.49 0.24
C ASP A 182 4.05 -27.22 0.00
N VAL A 183 2.76 -27.28 0.34
CA VAL A 183 1.84 -26.15 0.25
C VAL A 183 2.22 -25.05 1.24
N PHE A 184 2.62 -25.42 2.46
CA PHE A 184 3.10 -24.48 3.47
C PHE A 184 4.37 -23.77 3.00
N LEU A 185 5.38 -24.50 2.51
CA LEU A 185 6.63 -23.93 2.02
C LEU A 185 6.43 -23.02 0.81
N ALA A 186 5.54 -23.38 -0.12
CA ALA A 186 5.18 -22.53 -1.26
C ALA A 186 4.50 -21.20 -0.84
N ARG A 187 3.77 -21.21 0.28
CA ARG A 187 3.08 -20.03 0.83
C ARG A 187 3.90 -19.28 1.88
N LEU A 188 4.98 -19.87 2.37
CA LEU A 188 5.79 -19.36 3.47
C LEU A 188 6.27 -17.91 3.25
N PRO A 189 6.76 -17.50 2.07
CA PRO A 189 7.21 -16.12 1.88
C PRO A 189 6.05 -15.11 2.00
N ALA A 190 4.88 -15.43 1.45
CA ALA A 190 3.70 -14.58 1.56
C ALA A 190 3.17 -14.52 3.01
N LEU A 191 3.17 -15.65 3.72
CA LEU A 191 2.81 -15.72 5.14
C LEU A 191 3.78 -14.88 5.97
N ARG A 192 5.09 -15.14 5.85
CA ARG A 192 6.14 -14.42 6.57
C ARG A 192 6.10 -12.92 6.29
N GLY A 193 5.86 -12.51 5.04
CA GLY A 193 5.68 -11.11 4.69
C GLY A 193 4.44 -10.45 5.30
N GLY A 194 3.35 -11.21 5.50
CA GLY A 194 2.19 -10.75 6.25
C GLY A 194 2.52 -10.52 7.73
N PHE A 195 3.16 -11.51 8.37
CA PHE A 195 3.52 -11.47 9.79
C PHE A 195 4.69 -10.53 10.11
N ALA A 196 5.50 -10.14 9.12
CA ALA A 196 6.53 -9.11 9.26
C ALA A 196 5.95 -7.73 9.64
N ALA A 197 4.65 -7.51 9.39
CA ALA A 197 3.95 -6.29 9.79
C ALA A 197 3.79 -6.14 11.31
N VAL A 198 3.90 -7.24 12.06
CA VAL A 198 3.84 -7.27 13.52
C VAL A 198 5.19 -6.89 14.10
N SER A 199 5.19 -6.07 15.15
CA SER A 199 6.41 -5.68 15.86
C SER A 199 7.24 -6.91 16.30
N PRO A 200 8.58 -6.79 16.41
CA PRO A 200 9.43 -7.90 16.87
C PRO A 200 8.98 -8.49 18.22
N ALA A 201 8.56 -7.63 19.15
CA ALA A 201 8.01 -8.04 20.44
C ALA A 201 6.63 -8.71 20.31
N GLY A 202 5.78 -8.23 19.40
CA GLY A 202 4.52 -8.88 19.07
C GLY A 202 4.70 -10.29 18.51
N ARG A 203 5.69 -10.49 17.63
CA ARG A 203 6.05 -11.81 17.10
C ARG A 203 6.55 -12.76 18.19
N ASP A 204 7.34 -12.29 19.16
CA ASP A 204 7.77 -13.12 20.30
C ASP A 204 6.61 -13.56 21.18
N ARG A 205 5.70 -12.62 21.50
CA ARG A 205 4.50 -12.94 22.28
C ARG A 205 3.64 -13.97 21.58
N MET A 206 3.48 -13.83 20.27
CA MET A 206 2.69 -14.78 19.48
C MET A 206 3.36 -16.16 19.39
N LEU A 207 4.69 -16.22 19.23
CA LEU A 207 5.42 -17.47 19.32
C LEU A 207 5.22 -18.13 20.69
N ALA A 208 5.33 -17.37 21.78
CA ALA A 208 5.11 -17.88 23.12
C ALA A 208 3.67 -18.39 23.34
N ALA A 209 2.67 -17.70 22.82
CA ALA A 209 1.26 -18.12 22.88
C ALA A 209 1.03 -19.43 22.12
N VAL A 210 1.62 -19.56 20.93
CA VAL A 210 1.57 -20.78 20.11
C VAL A 210 2.28 -21.95 20.82
N GLU A 211 3.46 -21.73 21.41
CA GLU A 211 4.17 -22.77 22.16
C GLU A 211 3.41 -23.23 23.41
N GLN A 212 2.71 -22.32 24.08
CA GLN A 212 1.80 -22.68 25.17
C GLN A 212 0.64 -23.55 24.67
N ARG A 213 0.02 -23.15 23.56
CA ARG A 213 -1.10 -23.87 22.92
C ARG A 213 -0.73 -25.29 22.50
N ILE A 214 0.48 -25.48 21.96
CA ILE A 214 1.01 -26.77 21.53
C ILE A 214 1.56 -27.59 22.72
N GLY A 215 1.53 -27.04 23.95
CA GLY A 215 1.98 -27.73 25.16
C GLY A 215 3.50 -27.80 25.34
N LYS A 216 4.26 -26.99 24.60
CA LYS A 216 5.73 -26.88 24.69
C LYS A 216 6.20 -25.92 25.78
N ARG A 217 5.32 -25.01 26.19
CA ARG A 217 5.57 -24.04 27.26
C ARG A 217 4.44 -24.16 28.29
N VAL A 218 4.78 -24.46 29.55
CA VAL A 218 3.81 -24.38 30.65
C VAL A 218 3.56 -22.90 30.94
N ARG A 219 2.29 -22.48 31.15
CA ARG A 219 1.97 -21.12 31.65
C ARG A 219 2.85 -20.86 32.88
N GLY A 220 3.91 -20.07 32.73
CA GLY A 220 4.49 -19.38 33.86
C GLY A 220 3.43 -18.38 34.27
N LEU A 221 2.80 -18.56 35.44
CA LEU A 221 1.93 -17.55 36.03
C LEU A 221 2.76 -16.27 36.13
N GLY A 222 2.59 -15.37 35.16
CA GLY A 222 3.23 -14.07 35.19
C GLY A 222 2.75 -13.38 36.46
N ALA A 223 3.68 -12.76 37.20
CA ALA A 223 3.40 -12.06 38.46
C ALA A 223 2.27 -11.00 38.35
N ALA A 224 1.85 -10.64 37.14
CA ALA A 224 0.77 -9.69 36.85
C ALA A 224 -0.66 -10.27 36.95
N GLU A 225 -0.86 -11.58 36.88
CA GLU A 225 -2.20 -12.21 36.95
C GLU A 225 -2.57 -12.76 38.34
N ILE A 226 -1.61 -12.81 39.26
CA ILE A 226 -1.84 -13.30 40.61
C ILE A 226 -2.38 -12.14 41.45
N GLY A 227 -3.67 -12.19 41.80
CA GLY A 227 -4.26 -11.22 42.73
C GLY A 227 -3.44 -11.11 44.02
N PRO A 228 -3.38 -9.93 44.67
CA PRO A 228 -2.48 -9.69 45.81
C PRO A 228 -2.64 -10.71 46.94
N GLU A 229 -3.85 -11.22 47.16
CA GLU A 229 -4.14 -12.27 48.15
C GLU A 229 -3.56 -13.64 47.77
N ALA A 230 -3.63 -14.02 46.48
CA ALA A 230 -3.06 -15.26 45.98
C ALA A 230 -1.52 -15.22 45.98
N LEU A 231 -0.94 -14.04 45.73
CA LEU A 231 0.51 -13.81 45.80
C LEU A 231 1.00 -13.90 47.24
N GLN A 232 0.23 -13.34 48.18
CA GLN A 232 0.50 -13.47 49.61
C GLN A 232 0.42 -14.93 50.06
N ALA A 233 -0.61 -15.67 49.65
CA ALA A 233 -0.76 -17.08 49.99
C ALA A 233 0.41 -17.94 49.44
N ALA A 234 0.79 -17.72 48.17
CA ALA A 234 1.93 -18.40 47.55
C ALA A 234 3.25 -18.05 48.26
N THR A 235 3.47 -16.77 48.60
CA THR A 235 4.68 -16.33 49.32
C THR A 235 4.74 -16.94 50.73
N LEU A 236 3.60 -17.05 51.42
CA LEU A 236 3.55 -17.71 52.73
C LEU A 236 3.82 -19.21 52.63
N ALA A 237 3.28 -19.88 51.60
CA ALA A 237 3.56 -21.28 51.34
C ALA A 237 5.04 -21.50 51.00
N ASP A 238 5.65 -20.62 50.20
CA ASP A 238 7.05 -20.70 49.82
C ASP A 238 7.98 -20.46 51.01
N ARG A 239 7.66 -19.48 51.88
CA ARG A 239 8.38 -19.28 53.16
C ARG A 239 8.22 -20.45 54.12
N ALA A 240 7.04 -21.07 54.19
CA ALA A 240 6.83 -22.26 55.00
C ALA A 240 7.63 -23.46 54.45
N GLY A 241 7.72 -23.60 53.13
CA GLY A 241 8.57 -24.57 52.46
C GLY A 241 10.05 -24.35 52.75
N ALA A 242 10.53 -23.10 52.63
CA ALA A 242 11.89 -22.73 52.96
C ALA A 242 12.23 -23.04 54.43
N ALA A 243 11.35 -22.69 55.37
CA ALA A 243 11.53 -23.00 56.78
C ALA A 243 11.54 -24.51 57.06
N ALA A 244 10.72 -25.30 56.35
CA ALA A 244 10.72 -26.75 56.46
C ALA A 244 12.02 -27.38 55.92
N LEU A 245 12.58 -26.82 54.84
CA LEU A 245 13.85 -27.24 54.26
C LEU A 245 15.04 -26.88 55.15
N GLU A 246 15.03 -25.69 55.75
CA GLU A 246 16.01 -25.28 56.77
C GLU A 246 15.94 -26.20 58.00
N ALA A 247 14.73 -26.51 58.48
CA ALA A 247 14.54 -27.45 59.59
C ALA A 247 15.00 -28.89 59.25
N ALA A 248 14.98 -29.27 57.97
CA ALA A 248 15.52 -30.52 57.47
C ALA A 248 17.04 -30.48 57.19
N GLY A 249 17.70 -29.34 57.43
CA GLY A 249 19.14 -29.16 57.22
C GLY A 249 19.55 -28.98 55.76
N ILE A 250 18.60 -28.70 54.86
CA ILE A 250 18.83 -28.46 53.43
C ILE A 250 18.99 -26.96 53.22
N ILE A 251 20.22 -26.47 53.17
CA ILE A 251 20.52 -25.05 52.93
C ILE A 251 20.43 -24.78 51.42
N ILE A 252 19.45 -23.96 51.02
CA ILE A 252 19.38 -23.41 49.66
C ILE A 252 20.08 -22.06 49.67
N ASP A 253 21.30 -22.02 49.14
CA ASP A 253 22.08 -20.78 49.07
C ASP A 253 21.53 -19.88 47.94
N ALA A 254 20.68 -18.90 48.30
CA ALA A 254 20.06 -17.98 47.34
C ALA A 254 21.08 -17.11 46.57
N ALA A 255 22.29 -16.94 47.11
CA ALA A 255 23.37 -16.21 46.44
C ALA A 255 23.95 -17.01 45.25
N ALA A 256 23.92 -18.34 45.31
CA ALA A 256 24.40 -19.20 44.21
C ALA A 256 23.42 -19.20 43.02
N ALA A 257 22.11 -19.08 43.27
CA ALA A 257 21.09 -19.05 42.22
C ALA A 257 21.11 -17.77 41.37
N SER A 258 21.64 -16.66 41.91
CA SER A 258 21.78 -15.39 41.19
C SER A 258 23.04 -15.32 40.30
N GLN A 259 23.95 -16.31 40.38
CA GLN A 259 25.16 -16.38 39.56
C GLN A 259 25.09 -17.40 38.42
N THR A 260 24.05 -18.23 38.35
CA THR A 260 23.75 -19.07 37.17
C THR A 260 23.11 -18.26 36.05
N SER A 261 23.83 -17.24 35.58
CA SER A 261 23.80 -16.88 34.16
C SER A 261 24.50 -18.02 33.41
N VAL A 262 23.73 -18.99 32.94
CA VAL A 262 24.26 -20.08 32.12
C VAL A 262 24.65 -19.50 30.77
N SER A 263 25.92 -19.10 30.65
CA SER A 263 26.61 -19.05 29.36
C SER A 263 26.77 -20.49 28.86
N PRO A 264 26.52 -20.81 27.57
CA PRO A 264 26.66 -22.16 27.08
C PRO A 264 28.16 -22.45 26.93
N SER A 265 28.75 -23.06 27.95
CA SER A 265 30.10 -23.62 27.86
C SER A 265 30.03 -25.11 28.10
N ASN A 266 30.38 -25.83 27.03
CA ASN A 266 30.67 -27.27 26.94
C ASN A 266 30.87 -27.96 28.29
N ASN A 267 29.91 -28.81 28.68
CA ASN A 267 30.29 -30.00 29.42
C ASN A 267 29.35 -31.17 29.10
N THR A 268 30.02 -32.21 28.61
CA THR A 268 29.58 -33.53 28.23
C THR A 268 28.86 -34.23 29.39
N LEU A 269 27.63 -34.70 29.17
CA LEU A 269 26.97 -35.70 30.00
C LEU A 269 26.73 -36.99 29.18
N PRO A 270 26.77 -38.17 29.83
CA PRO A 270 27.11 -39.43 29.18
C PRO A 270 25.99 -39.96 28.29
N SER A 271 26.41 -40.54 27.17
CA SER A 271 25.58 -41.20 26.18
C SER A 271 24.81 -42.37 26.79
N ILE A 272 23.49 -42.26 26.86
CA ILE A 272 22.62 -43.44 26.83
C ILE A 272 22.30 -43.69 25.35
N SER A 273 23.15 -44.50 24.72
CA SER A 273 22.80 -45.16 23.46
C SER A 273 21.80 -46.28 23.76
N THR A 274 20.64 -46.25 23.13
CA THR A 274 20.24 -47.19 22.06
C THR A 274 18.73 -47.14 21.84
N LEU A 275 18.30 -46.48 20.77
CA LEU A 275 17.12 -46.85 19.97
C LEU A 275 17.50 -46.58 18.50
N PRO A 276 17.05 -47.43 17.56
CA PRO A 276 17.76 -47.67 16.30
C PRO A 276 17.67 -46.47 15.36
N SER A 277 18.79 -46.22 14.68
CA SER A 277 18.91 -45.34 13.53
C SER A 277 18.06 -45.87 12.38
N SER A 278 16.82 -45.42 12.28
CA SER A 278 16.10 -45.43 11.02
C SER A 278 16.44 -44.14 10.29
N SER A 279 17.33 -44.24 9.30
CA SER A 279 17.52 -43.26 8.25
C SER A 279 16.24 -43.17 7.41
N THR A 280 15.34 -42.29 7.84
CA THR A 280 14.15 -41.88 7.09
C THR A 280 14.01 -40.38 7.32
N PRO A 281 13.82 -39.54 6.28
CA PRO A 281 13.69 -38.09 6.48
C PRO A 281 12.50 -37.81 7.40
N PRO A 282 12.53 -36.77 8.27
CA PRO A 282 11.34 -36.38 9.00
C PRO A 282 10.32 -35.91 7.97
N SER A 283 9.32 -36.73 7.69
CA SER A 283 8.39 -36.54 6.57
C SER A 283 7.26 -35.53 6.86
N THR A 284 7.34 -34.77 7.95
CA THR A 284 6.39 -33.70 8.30
C THR A 284 7.05 -32.59 9.13
N LEU A 285 6.88 -31.33 8.75
CA LEU A 285 7.31 -30.15 9.50
C LEU A 285 6.42 -29.98 10.74
N PRO A 286 6.95 -30.09 11.97
CA PRO A 286 6.16 -29.91 13.18
C PRO A 286 5.58 -28.48 13.28
N PRO A 287 4.39 -28.30 13.89
CA PRO A 287 3.76 -26.98 14.11
C PRO A 287 4.71 -25.91 14.67
N GLU A 288 5.50 -26.27 15.68
CA GLU A 288 6.52 -25.41 16.32
C GLU A 288 7.53 -24.85 15.30
N ILE A 289 8.01 -25.71 14.40
CA ILE A 289 8.99 -25.34 13.38
C ILE A 289 8.35 -24.44 12.30
N ARG A 290 7.10 -24.70 11.93
CA ARG A 290 6.35 -23.86 10.99
C ARG A 290 6.18 -22.44 11.51
N TRP A 291 5.84 -22.30 12.79
CA TRP A 291 5.69 -20.99 13.42
C TRP A 291 7.01 -20.25 13.58
N ARG A 292 8.10 -20.94 13.95
CA ARG A 292 9.44 -20.34 13.98
C ARG A 292 9.88 -19.83 12.59
N LEU A 293 9.64 -20.60 11.53
CA LEU A 293 9.90 -20.19 10.14
C LEU A 293 9.06 -18.98 9.73
N LEU A 294 7.76 -19.00 10.01
CA LEU A 294 6.81 -17.97 9.63
C LEU A 294 7.06 -16.65 10.36
N LEU A 295 7.44 -16.70 11.65
CA LEU A 295 7.73 -15.51 12.45
C LEU A 295 9.18 -15.02 12.29
N GLY A 296 10.07 -15.88 11.77
CA GLY A 296 11.50 -15.60 11.66
C GLY A 296 12.19 -15.52 13.03
N ARG A 297 11.73 -16.31 14.02
CA ARG A 297 12.21 -16.26 15.40
C ARG A 297 12.88 -17.56 15.84
N GLU A 298 13.78 -17.46 16.82
CA GLU A 298 14.52 -18.58 17.43
C GLU A 298 15.23 -19.48 16.41
N GLN A 299 15.85 -18.90 15.38
CA GLN A 299 16.41 -19.65 14.26
C GLN A 299 17.58 -20.58 14.64
N SER A 300 18.26 -20.29 15.75
CA SER A 300 19.31 -21.14 16.32
C SER A 300 18.79 -22.49 16.79
N THR A 301 17.51 -22.60 17.15
CA THR A 301 16.85 -23.84 17.58
C THR A 301 16.28 -24.64 16.40
N LEU A 302 16.32 -24.08 15.18
CA LEU A 302 15.86 -24.79 13.98
C LEU A 302 16.85 -25.90 13.57
N PRO A 303 16.34 -27.06 13.14
CA PRO A 303 17.14 -28.10 12.49
C PRO A 303 17.89 -27.54 11.26
N ALA A 304 19.08 -28.09 10.97
CA ALA A 304 19.94 -27.59 9.90
C ALA A 304 19.24 -27.53 8.53
N ALA A 305 18.41 -28.53 8.19
CA ALA A 305 17.65 -28.56 6.94
C ALA A 305 16.64 -27.40 6.83
N THR A 306 16.02 -27.02 7.94
CA THR A 306 15.02 -25.94 7.98
C THR A 306 15.64 -24.55 8.11
N ARG A 307 16.87 -24.47 8.63
CA ARG A 307 17.60 -23.21 8.79
C ARG A 307 17.89 -22.51 7.46
N ARG A 308 18.18 -23.26 6.38
CA ARG A 308 18.37 -22.69 5.02
C ARG A 308 17.14 -21.90 4.56
N TYR A 309 15.93 -22.43 4.80
CA TYR A 309 14.67 -21.72 4.50
C TYR A 309 14.49 -20.43 5.31
N ALA A 310 14.86 -20.46 6.59
CA ALA A 310 14.80 -19.27 7.44
C ALA A 310 15.76 -18.19 6.90
N GLN A 311 17.03 -18.55 6.72
CA GLN A 311 18.10 -17.67 6.27
C GLN A 311 17.81 -17.03 4.91
N ALA A 312 17.32 -17.82 3.94
CA ALA A 312 16.95 -17.31 2.62
C ALA A 312 15.86 -16.23 2.69
N LEU A 313 14.93 -16.31 3.64
CA LEU A 313 13.86 -15.32 3.80
C LEU A 313 14.25 -14.17 4.75
N ASP A 314 15.24 -14.35 5.62
CA ASP A 314 15.79 -13.28 6.47
C ASP A 314 16.51 -12.19 5.67
N GLU A 315 17.07 -12.53 4.52
CA GLU A 315 17.61 -11.55 3.57
C GLU A 315 16.55 -10.53 3.12
N LEU A 316 15.27 -10.89 3.13
CA LEU A 316 14.17 -9.99 2.78
C LEU A 316 13.44 -9.42 4.02
N TYR A 317 13.22 -10.23 5.06
CA TYR A 317 12.37 -9.89 6.21
C TYR A 317 13.12 -9.72 7.55
N GLY A 318 14.41 -10.03 7.59
CA GLY A 318 15.21 -10.08 8.82
C GLY A 318 15.73 -8.71 9.27
N HIS A 319 15.74 -7.71 8.39
CA HIS A 319 16.15 -6.33 8.71
C HIS A 319 14.90 -5.51 9.06
N GLY A 320 14.42 -5.61 10.30
CA GLY A 320 13.24 -4.87 10.75
C GLY A 320 13.39 -3.35 10.55
N HIS A 321 12.36 -2.72 9.97
CA HIS A 321 12.25 -1.26 9.87
C HIS A 321 11.28 -0.77 10.95
N GLY A 322 11.80 -0.26 12.08
CA GLY A 322 10.98 0.28 13.17
C GLY A 322 11.81 0.90 14.30
N GLU A 323 11.23 1.89 14.98
CA GLU A 323 11.79 2.50 16.19
C GLU A 323 11.92 1.42 17.29
N GLY A 324 13.17 1.12 17.68
CA GLY A 324 13.50 -0.04 18.52
C GLY A 324 14.54 -0.98 17.90
N ALA A 325 14.94 -0.77 16.64
CA ALA A 325 16.05 -1.47 15.99
C ALA A 325 17.45 -1.14 16.59
N ALA A 326 17.50 -0.43 17.72
CA ALA A 326 18.73 -0.18 18.45
C ALA A 326 19.13 -1.42 19.25
N HIS A 327 20.05 -2.19 18.67
CA HIS A 327 20.92 -3.15 19.36
C HIS A 327 20.18 -4.29 20.06
N ASP A 328 19.60 -5.20 19.27
CA ASP A 328 19.48 -6.57 19.73
C ASP A 328 20.27 -7.48 18.79
N HIS A 329 21.45 -7.88 19.25
CA HIS A 329 22.34 -8.87 18.63
C HIS A 329 21.77 -10.30 18.77
N GLY A 330 20.46 -10.45 18.50
CA GLY A 330 19.73 -11.71 18.58
C GLY A 330 19.24 -12.24 17.22
N GLY A 331 19.62 -11.60 16.11
CA GLY A 331 19.44 -12.12 14.75
C GLY A 331 20.58 -13.06 14.38
N GLY A 332 20.25 -14.18 13.72
CA GLY A 332 21.12 -15.32 13.37
C GLY A 332 22.63 -15.08 13.36
N SER A 333 23.37 -15.91 14.11
CA SER A 333 24.83 -15.97 14.15
C SER A 333 25.50 -16.41 12.82
N GLU A 334 24.75 -16.49 11.73
CA GLU A 334 25.23 -16.98 10.43
C GLU A 334 25.39 -15.81 9.46
N ARG A 335 26.45 -15.86 8.65
CA ARG A 335 26.83 -14.75 7.77
C ARG A 335 25.73 -14.49 6.73
N PRO A 336 25.40 -13.21 6.42
CA PRO A 336 24.55 -12.87 5.28
C PRO A 336 25.10 -13.48 3.99
N TYR A 337 24.22 -13.72 3.01
CA TYR A 337 24.63 -14.29 1.73
C TYR A 337 25.70 -13.39 1.07
N PRO A 338 26.82 -13.96 0.58
CA PRO A 338 27.92 -13.17 0.04
C PRO A 338 27.57 -12.50 -1.29
N THR A 339 26.65 -13.08 -2.08
CA THR A 339 26.11 -12.48 -3.31
C THR A 339 24.62 -12.76 -3.48
N VAL A 340 23.90 -11.86 -4.18
CA VAL A 340 22.50 -12.06 -4.56
C VAL A 340 22.31 -13.23 -5.52
N ARG A 341 23.34 -13.58 -6.29
CA ARG A 341 23.31 -14.74 -7.17
C ARG A 341 23.23 -16.04 -6.36
N ASP A 342 24.08 -16.19 -5.35
CA ASP A 342 24.04 -17.36 -4.45
C ASP A 342 22.69 -17.45 -3.74
N TRP A 343 22.13 -16.30 -3.34
CA TRP A 343 20.80 -16.22 -2.76
C TRP A 343 19.68 -16.61 -3.76
N SER A 344 19.76 -16.16 -5.01
CA SER A 344 18.82 -16.49 -6.08
C SER A 344 18.83 -17.99 -6.41
N GLU A 345 20.01 -18.61 -6.45
CA GLU A 345 20.20 -20.05 -6.67
C GLU A 345 19.59 -20.86 -5.50
N ASP A 346 19.85 -20.45 -4.25
CA ASP A 346 19.27 -21.09 -3.06
C ASP A 346 17.73 -20.93 -3.00
N LEU A 347 17.19 -19.76 -3.38
CA LEU A 347 15.73 -19.57 -3.49
C LEU A 347 15.10 -20.49 -4.55
N ALA A 348 15.78 -20.69 -5.68
CA ALA A 348 15.33 -21.60 -6.74
C ALA A 348 15.32 -23.06 -6.26
N GLU A 349 16.37 -23.48 -5.53
CA GLU A 349 16.50 -24.82 -4.97
C GLU A 349 15.42 -25.09 -3.91
N LEU A 350 15.22 -24.15 -2.99
CA LEU A 350 14.38 -24.33 -1.80
C LEU A 350 12.89 -24.15 -2.08
N PHE A 351 12.52 -23.16 -2.90
CA PHE A 351 11.13 -22.75 -3.12
C PHE A 351 10.66 -22.87 -4.58
N GLY A 352 11.57 -23.12 -5.52
CA GLY A 352 11.28 -23.17 -6.94
C GLY A 352 11.28 -21.80 -7.62
N VAL A 353 11.28 -21.83 -8.96
CA VAL A 353 11.45 -20.63 -9.80
C VAL A 353 10.35 -19.59 -9.58
N SER A 354 9.09 -20.00 -9.49
CA SER A 354 7.97 -19.04 -9.30
C SER A 354 8.16 -18.21 -8.03
N VAL A 355 8.49 -18.86 -6.92
CA VAL A 355 8.62 -18.20 -5.61
C VAL A 355 9.90 -17.38 -5.54
N ARG A 356 10.99 -17.85 -6.17
CA ARG A 356 12.22 -17.06 -6.34
C ARG A 356 11.93 -15.70 -6.97
N GLU A 357 11.22 -15.67 -8.09
CA GLU A 357 10.89 -14.41 -8.79
C GLU A 357 10.03 -13.48 -7.91
N GLU A 358 9.11 -14.04 -7.14
CA GLU A 358 8.29 -13.27 -6.19
C GLU A 358 9.13 -12.65 -5.07
N VAL A 359 10.08 -13.40 -4.50
CA VAL A 359 10.95 -12.94 -3.41
C VAL A 359 11.96 -11.91 -3.91
N LEU A 360 12.59 -12.15 -5.07
CA LEU A 360 13.51 -11.19 -5.69
C LEU A 360 12.80 -9.90 -6.11
N GLY A 361 11.58 -10.00 -6.65
CA GLY A 361 10.78 -8.83 -7.00
C GLY A 361 10.39 -7.99 -5.78
N GLN A 362 10.13 -8.63 -4.64
CA GLN A 362 9.90 -7.94 -3.37
C GLN A 362 11.18 -7.29 -2.83
N ALA A 363 12.32 -7.97 -2.95
CA ALA A 363 13.61 -7.41 -2.53
C ALA A 363 13.99 -6.17 -3.34
N ALA A 364 13.75 -6.22 -4.65
CA ALA A 364 13.92 -5.08 -5.53
C ALA A 364 13.03 -3.90 -5.09
N ALA A 365 11.73 -4.12 -4.87
CA ALA A 365 10.81 -3.09 -4.38
C ALA A 365 11.13 -2.58 -2.96
N ALA A 366 11.88 -3.35 -2.17
CA ALA A 366 12.40 -2.95 -0.87
C ALA A 366 13.75 -2.20 -0.97
N GLY A 367 14.22 -1.88 -2.19
CA GLY A 367 15.44 -1.12 -2.45
C GLY A 367 16.72 -1.95 -2.66
N ARG A 368 16.61 -3.28 -2.77
CA ARG A 368 17.76 -4.16 -3.06
C ARG A 368 18.04 -4.23 -4.56
N LEU A 369 18.79 -3.24 -5.07
CA LEU A 369 19.00 -3.02 -6.51
C LEU A 369 19.76 -4.15 -7.22
N ASP A 370 20.60 -4.90 -6.51
CA ASP A 370 21.32 -6.07 -7.02
C ASP A 370 20.39 -7.26 -7.33
N ALA A 371 19.23 -7.37 -6.65
CA ALA A 371 18.18 -8.35 -6.96
C ALA A 371 17.55 -8.15 -8.34
N VAL A 372 17.53 -6.91 -8.84
CA VAL A 372 16.97 -6.57 -10.16
C VAL A 372 17.73 -7.26 -11.30
N ALA A 373 19.03 -7.48 -11.15
CA ALA A 373 19.87 -8.08 -12.18
C ALA A 373 19.62 -9.59 -12.39
N GLU A 374 19.09 -10.27 -11.37
CA GLU A 374 18.82 -11.72 -11.38
C GLU A 374 17.35 -12.05 -11.70
N LEU A 375 16.50 -11.02 -11.83
CA LEU A 375 15.08 -11.18 -12.15
C LEU A 375 14.86 -11.62 -13.61
N ASP A 376 13.91 -12.54 -13.82
CA ASP A 376 13.42 -12.87 -15.16
C ASP A 376 12.42 -11.81 -15.63
N PRO A 377 12.71 -11.07 -16.73
CA PRO A 377 11.78 -10.11 -17.32
C PRO A 377 10.41 -10.69 -17.66
N ALA A 378 10.31 -12.01 -17.86
CA ALA A 378 9.08 -12.69 -18.20
C ALA A 378 8.14 -12.90 -17.00
N ALA A 379 8.67 -12.97 -15.77
CA ALA A 379 7.95 -13.40 -14.58
C ALA A 379 7.66 -12.28 -13.57
N VAL A 380 8.34 -11.14 -13.67
CA VAL A 380 8.21 -10.02 -12.75
C VAL A 380 6.89 -9.26 -12.93
N ARG A 381 6.25 -8.94 -11.80
CA ARG A 381 5.07 -8.06 -11.74
C ARG A 381 5.52 -6.59 -11.85
N PRO A 382 4.99 -5.82 -12.81
CA PRO A 382 5.27 -4.40 -12.90
C PRO A 382 4.69 -3.61 -11.73
N SER A 383 5.50 -2.70 -11.18
CA SER A 383 5.06 -1.67 -10.26
C SER A 383 5.80 -0.37 -10.55
N VAL A 384 5.25 0.76 -10.09
CA VAL A 384 5.87 2.08 -10.29
C VAL A 384 7.13 2.20 -9.43
N GLU A 385 7.12 1.60 -8.24
CA GLU A 385 8.26 1.53 -7.33
C GLU A 385 9.41 0.78 -8.00
N LEU A 386 9.14 -0.40 -8.55
CA LEU A 386 10.14 -1.16 -9.31
C LEU A 386 10.66 -0.38 -10.53
N LEU A 387 9.79 0.33 -11.25
CA LEU A 387 10.20 1.16 -12.38
C LEU A 387 11.16 2.28 -11.93
N ARG A 388 10.85 2.97 -10.82
CA ARG A 388 11.69 4.00 -10.22
C ARG A 388 13.06 3.44 -9.84
N ASP A 389 13.07 2.32 -9.12
CA ASP A 389 14.30 1.69 -8.64
C ASP A 389 15.20 1.24 -9.81
N VAL A 390 14.59 0.70 -10.88
CA VAL A 390 15.34 0.30 -12.08
C VAL A 390 15.88 1.50 -12.86
N LEU A 391 15.13 2.61 -12.96
CA LEU A 391 15.58 3.83 -13.63
C LEU A 391 16.71 4.53 -12.86
N SER A 392 16.61 4.58 -11.54
CA SER A 392 17.67 5.09 -10.65
C SER A 392 18.97 4.30 -10.84
N LEU A 393 18.88 2.97 -10.92
CA LEU A 393 20.02 2.10 -11.21
C LEU A 393 20.57 2.31 -12.64
N ALA A 394 19.68 2.44 -13.63
CA ALA A 394 20.07 2.61 -15.03
C ALA A 394 20.88 3.90 -15.27
N GLY A 395 20.64 4.97 -14.49
CA GLY A 395 21.39 6.23 -14.59
C GLY A 395 22.88 6.13 -14.25
N GLY A 396 23.32 5.08 -13.54
CA GLY A 396 24.71 4.85 -13.13
C GLY A 396 25.40 3.65 -13.79
N LEU A 397 24.71 2.89 -14.65
CA LEU A 397 25.21 1.65 -15.25
C LEU A 397 25.85 1.88 -16.63
N PRO A 398 26.84 1.05 -17.04
CA PRO A 398 27.34 1.06 -18.41
C PRO A 398 26.26 0.63 -19.42
N GLU A 399 26.32 1.15 -20.65
CA GLU A 399 25.32 0.93 -21.73
C GLU A 399 24.96 -0.56 -21.95
N SER A 400 25.94 -1.47 -21.79
CA SER A 400 25.72 -2.91 -21.91
C SER A 400 24.84 -3.51 -20.82
N ALA A 401 24.82 -2.92 -19.63
CA ALA A 401 23.97 -3.34 -18.51
C ALA A 401 22.56 -2.73 -18.64
N VAL A 402 22.46 -1.46 -19.07
CA VAL A 402 21.18 -0.83 -19.42
C VAL A 402 20.48 -1.60 -20.54
N ALA A 403 21.23 -2.08 -21.54
CA ALA A 403 20.69 -2.90 -22.63
C ALA A 403 20.02 -4.21 -22.15
N LYS A 404 20.52 -4.81 -21.07
CA LYS A 404 19.93 -6.02 -20.46
C LYS A 404 18.63 -5.72 -19.70
N LEU A 405 18.54 -4.55 -19.08
CA LEU A 405 17.37 -4.11 -18.32
C LEU A 405 16.26 -3.53 -19.24
N ARG A 406 16.62 -3.02 -20.42
CA ARG A 406 15.69 -2.37 -21.36
C ARG A 406 14.43 -3.21 -21.69
N PRO A 407 14.51 -4.53 -21.93
CA PRO A 407 13.31 -5.36 -22.15
C PRO A 407 12.39 -5.44 -20.93
N LEU A 408 12.97 -5.56 -19.72
CA LEU A 408 12.23 -5.57 -18.46
C LEU A 408 11.53 -4.22 -18.25
N VAL A 409 12.26 -3.11 -18.35
CA VAL A 409 11.69 -1.76 -18.18
C VAL A 409 10.61 -1.49 -19.21
N LYS A 410 10.85 -1.84 -20.48
CA LYS A 410 9.84 -1.69 -21.54
C LYS A 410 8.55 -2.42 -21.19
N ARG A 411 8.65 -3.68 -20.77
CA ARG A 411 7.47 -4.46 -20.38
C ARG A 411 6.76 -3.85 -19.18
N ILE A 412 7.49 -3.44 -18.14
CA ILE A 412 6.93 -2.78 -16.96
C ILE A 412 6.13 -1.55 -17.38
N VAL A 413 6.75 -0.68 -18.17
CA VAL A 413 6.14 0.55 -18.68
C VAL A 413 4.92 0.25 -19.56
N ASP A 414 5.01 -0.70 -20.49
CA ASP A 414 3.91 -1.07 -21.39
C ASP A 414 2.70 -1.61 -20.59
N GLN A 415 2.93 -2.42 -19.55
CA GLN A 415 1.86 -2.95 -18.69
C GLN A 415 1.25 -1.87 -17.80
N LEU A 416 2.06 -1.02 -17.18
CA LEU A 416 1.57 0.11 -16.37
C LEU A 416 0.77 1.10 -17.23
N ALA A 417 1.24 1.40 -18.45
CA ALA A 417 0.52 2.24 -19.40
C ALA A 417 -0.81 1.60 -19.83
N ALA A 418 -0.85 0.28 -20.06
CA ALA A 418 -2.08 -0.43 -20.41
C ALA A 418 -3.09 -0.45 -19.25
N GLU A 419 -2.63 -0.67 -18.01
CA GLU A 419 -3.48 -0.63 -16.81
C GLU A 419 -4.02 0.79 -16.59
N LEU A 420 -3.16 1.80 -16.69
CA LEU A 420 -3.55 3.20 -16.58
C LEU A 420 -4.55 3.57 -17.69
N ALA A 421 -4.33 3.13 -18.93
CA ALA A 421 -5.27 3.32 -20.03
C ALA A 421 -6.63 2.67 -19.76
N HIS A 422 -6.66 1.50 -19.10
CA HIS A 422 -7.91 0.84 -18.70
C HIS A 422 -8.65 1.68 -17.66
N ARG A 423 -7.96 2.20 -16.64
CA ARG A 423 -8.53 3.06 -15.60
C ARG A 423 -9.01 4.41 -16.13
N MET A 424 -8.29 5.00 -17.08
CA MET A 424 -8.66 6.27 -17.74
C MET A 424 -9.73 6.08 -18.82
N ARG A 425 -9.98 4.84 -19.28
CA ARG A 425 -10.93 4.54 -20.35
C ARG A 425 -12.30 5.18 -20.13
N PRO A 426 -12.97 5.07 -18.97
CA PRO A 426 -14.30 5.67 -18.76
C PRO A 426 -14.31 7.20 -18.95
N ALA A 427 -13.25 7.88 -18.52
CA ALA A 427 -13.09 9.33 -18.63
C ALA A 427 -12.88 9.78 -20.09
N LEU A 428 -12.19 8.95 -20.88
CA LEU A 428 -11.84 9.19 -22.28
C LEU A 428 -12.88 8.63 -23.27
N THR A 429 -13.69 7.65 -22.87
CA THR A 429 -14.77 7.08 -23.69
C THR A 429 -15.88 8.11 -23.88
N GLY A 430 -15.86 8.78 -25.03
CA GLY A 430 -16.79 9.86 -25.35
C GLY A 430 -16.14 11.01 -26.14
N LEU A 431 -14.81 11.06 -26.19
CA LEU A 431 -14.04 12.02 -26.99
C LEU A 431 -14.18 11.81 -28.51
N ALA A 432 -14.56 10.59 -28.92
CA ALA A 432 -14.76 10.21 -30.33
C ALA A 432 -15.92 9.23 -30.58
N SER A 433 -16.68 8.82 -29.55
CA SER A 433 -17.71 7.78 -29.73
C SER A 433 -19.04 8.38 -30.19
N PRO A 434 -19.63 7.87 -31.28
CA PRO A 434 -20.90 8.35 -31.76
C PRO A 434 -22.03 8.06 -30.75
N ARG A 435 -22.77 9.12 -30.37
CA ARG A 435 -23.85 9.06 -29.39
C ARG A 435 -25.07 8.30 -29.94
N PRO A 436 -25.84 7.59 -29.12
CA PRO A 436 -27.11 6.99 -29.55
C PRO A 436 -28.14 8.08 -29.84
N THR A 437 -28.89 7.93 -30.93
CA THR A 437 -29.95 8.83 -31.34
C THR A 437 -31.08 8.07 -32.00
N SER A 438 -32.32 8.51 -31.81
CA SER A 438 -33.48 8.00 -32.55
C SER A 438 -33.58 8.56 -33.98
N ARG A 439 -32.75 9.55 -34.32
CA ARG A 439 -32.71 10.13 -35.67
C ARG A 439 -31.87 9.25 -36.60
N PRO A 440 -32.34 8.93 -37.81
CA PRO A 440 -31.63 8.09 -38.77
C PRO A 440 -30.43 8.84 -39.39
N SER A 441 -29.37 9.02 -38.60
CA SER A 441 -28.25 9.90 -38.92
C SER A 441 -26.90 9.17 -39.08
N GLY A 442 -26.79 7.90 -38.67
CA GLY A 442 -25.60 7.04 -38.86
C GLY A 442 -25.94 5.54 -38.80
N ALA A 443 -24.96 4.68 -38.49
CA ALA A 443 -25.15 3.22 -38.46
C ALA A 443 -26.15 2.80 -37.35
N LEU A 444 -26.92 1.74 -37.59
CA LEU A 444 -27.88 1.21 -36.62
C LEU A 444 -27.15 0.56 -35.42
N ASP A 445 -27.44 0.99 -34.20
CA ASP A 445 -27.01 0.33 -32.96
C ASP A 445 -27.92 -0.88 -32.74
N LEU A 446 -27.54 -2.02 -33.35
CA LEU A 446 -28.33 -3.25 -33.31
C LEU A 446 -28.58 -3.73 -31.87
N PRO A 447 -27.59 -3.75 -30.94
CA PRO A 447 -27.84 -4.16 -29.55
C PRO A 447 -28.81 -3.27 -28.78
N ARG A 448 -28.77 -1.94 -28.95
CA ARG A 448 -29.76 -1.05 -28.31
C ARG A 448 -31.12 -1.14 -28.98
N THR A 449 -31.15 -1.26 -30.31
CA THR A 449 -32.41 -1.43 -31.07
C THR A 449 -33.11 -2.72 -30.65
N ILE A 450 -32.39 -3.83 -30.51
CA ILE A 450 -32.98 -5.08 -30.01
C ILE A 450 -33.52 -4.89 -28.59
N ARG A 451 -32.72 -4.37 -27.65
CA ARG A 451 -33.16 -4.14 -26.25
C ARG A 451 -34.40 -3.25 -26.13
N ALA A 452 -34.46 -2.17 -26.90
CA ALA A 452 -35.59 -1.24 -26.89
C ALA A 452 -36.89 -1.84 -27.45
N ASN A 453 -36.79 -2.94 -28.21
CA ASN A 453 -37.90 -3.59 -28.88
C ASN A 453 -38.12 -5.04 -28.39
N LEU A 454 -37.51 -5.45 -27.28
CA LEU A 454 -37.74 -6.79 -26.72
C LEU A 454 -39.23 -7.04 -26.39
N ALA A 455 -39.99 -5.99 -26.07
CA ALA A 455 -41.43 -6.08 -25.84
C ALA A 455 -42.24 -6.47 -27.09
N THR A 456 -41.70 -6.25 -28.30
CA THR A 456 -42.35 -6.61 -29.58
C THR A 456 -41.89 -7.99 -30.08
N ALA A 457 -41.05 -8.69 -29.32
CA ALA A 457 -40.60 -10.02 -29.68
C ALA A 457 -41.76 -11.03 -29.64
N ARG A 458 -41.97 -11.75 -30.74
CA ARG A 458 -42.94 -12.83 -30.88
C ARG A 458 -42.22 -14.11 -31.27
N ARG A 459 -42.55 -15.23 -30.63
CA ARG A 459 -42.11 -16.55 -31.08
C ARG A 459 -43.06 -17.04 -32.16
N GLY A 460 -42.50 -17.41 -33.31
CA GLY A 460 -43.22 -18.11 -34.36
C GLY A 460 -43.54 -19.56 -33.96
N PRO A 461 -44.42 -20.24 -34.72
CA PRO A 461 -44.79 -21.63 -34.49
C PRO A 461 -43.58 -22.59 -34.53
N ASP A 462 -42.51 -22.22 -35.23
CA ASP A 462 -41.27 -23.00 -35.38
C ASP A 462 -40.22 -22.68 -34.29
N GLY A 463 -40.58 -21.86 -33.28
CA GLY A 463 -39.69 -21.47 -32.18
C GLY A 463 -38.75 -20.29 -32.47
N THR A 464 -38.71 -19.80 -33.71
CA THR A 464 -37.94 -18.61 -34.12
C THR A 464 -38.50 -17.34 -33.50
N VAL A 465 -37.64 -16.55 -32.84
CA VAL A 465 -38.02 -15.25 -32.26
C VAL A 465 -37.90 -14.17 -33.33
N THR A 466 -39.03 -13.57 -33.70
CA THR A 466 -39.09 -12.43 -34.61
C THR A 466 -39.34 -11.16 -33.81
N LEU A 467 -38.56 -10.10 -34.07
CA LEU A 467 -38.65 -8.82 -33.37
C LEU A 467 -38.95 -7.72 -34.40
N LEU A 468 -39.99 -6.92 -34.13
CA LEU A 468 -40.34 -5.76 -34.95
C LEU A 468 -39.61 -4.52 -34.39
N PRO A 469 -38.65 -3.91 -35.12
CA PRO A 469 -37.87 -2.79 -34.60
C PRO A 469 -38.64 -1.47 -34.74
N GLU A 470 -39.65 -1.24 -33.89
CA GLU A 470 -40.43 0.01 -33.83
C GLU A 470 -39.57 1.20 -33.38
N ARG A 471 -38.65 0.97 -32.44
CA ARG A 471 -37.75 1.98 -31.87
C ARG A 471 -36.32 1.74 -32.32
N ALA A 472 -36.00 2.12 -33.56
CA ALA A 472 -34.65 2.04 -34.10
C ALA A 472 -33.72 3.08 -33.43
N VAL A 473 -32.57 2.62 -32.95
CA VAL A 473 -31.53 3.47 -32.34
C VAL A 473 -30.32 3.47 -33.26
N PHE A 474 -29.89 4.66 -33.67
CA PHE A 474 -28.75 4.87 -34.55
C PHE A 474 -27.60 5.54 -33.80
N HIS A 475 -26.39 5.41 -34.31
CA HIS A 475 -25.23 6.18 -33.90
C HIS A 475 -25.24 7.55 -34.61
N THR A 476 -24.98 8.66 -33.90
CA THR A 476 -24.71 9.96 -34.55
C THR A 476 -23.48 9.85 -35.43
N ARG A 477 -23.35 10.60 -36.53
CA ARG A 477 -22.06 10.68 -37.23
C ARG A 477 -21.03 11.28 -36.28
N ALA A 478 -20.02 10.51 -35.88
CA ALA A 478 -18.86 11.06 -35.18
C ALA A 478 -18.19 12.04 -36.15
N ARG A 479 -18.14 13.33 -35.79
CA ARG A 479 -17.28 14.28 -36.50
C ARG A 479 -15.84 13.77 -36.35
N ARG A 480 -15.15 13.60 -37.47
CA ARG A 480 -13.75 13.13 -37.55
C ARG A 480 -12.71 14.17 -37.06
N GLU A 481 -13.14 15.28 -36.47
CA GLU A 481 -12.33 16.51 -36.35
C GLU A 481 -12.33 17.09 -34.93
N SER A 482 -12.34 16.25 -33.91
CA SER A 482 -12.13 16.74 -32.55
C SER A 482 -10.65 16.75 -32.18
N ASP A 483 -9.76 17.33 -32.99
CA ASP A 483 -8.32 17.42 -32.66
C ASP A 483 -8.12 18.44 -31.54
N TRP A 484 -8.21 17.98 -30.29
CA TRP A 484 -7.80 18.78 -29.14
C TRP A 484 -6.31 18.63 -28.94
N ARG A 485 -5.62 19.73 -28.70
CA ARG A 485 -4.20 19.71 -28.38
C ARG A 485 -4.02 19.71 -26.87
N VAL A 486 -3.24 18.76 -26.36
CA VAL A 486 -2.82 18.71 -24.95
C VAL A 486 -1.31 18.89 -24.91
N ILE A 487 -0.84 19.94 -24.23
CA ILE A 487 0.59 20.20 -24.03
C ILE A 487 0.88 19.94 -22.55
N LEU A 488 1.60 18.85 -22.27
CA LEU A 488 2.09 18.51 -20.94
C LEU A 488 3.45 19.20 -20.76
N VAL A 489 3.55 20.09 -19.79
CA VAL A 489 4.78 20.81 -19.43
C VAL A 489 5.21 20.30 -18.06
N VAL A 490 6.29 19.54 -18.00
CA VAL A 490 6.66 18.74 -16.82
C VAL A 490 8.00 19.19 -16.27
N ASP A 491 8.02 19.49 -14.98
CA ASP A 491 9.22 19.80 -14.22
C ASP A 491 10.02 18.53 -13.93
N VAL A 492 11.32 18.57 -14.20
CA VAL A 492 12.24 17.43 -14.02
C VAL A 492 13.25 17.67 -12.89
N SER A 493 12.91 18.53 -11.95
CA SER A 493 13.70 18.73 -10.72
C SER A 493 13.82 17.45 -9.88
N GLY A 494 14.82 17.38 -9.00
CA GLY A 494 15.08 16.20 -8.17
C GLY A 494 13.92 15.79 -7.25
N SER A 495 13.05 16.73 -6.88
CA SER A 495 11.84 16.48 -6.10
C SER A 495 10.69 15.88 -6.92
N MET A 496 10.80 15.87 -8.26
CA MET A 496 9.70 15.55 -9.19
C MET A 496 9.76 14.14 -9.79
N GLU A 497 10.71 13.29 -9.38
CA GLU A 497 10.97 11.98 -10.02
C GLU A 497 9.71 11.11 -10.17
N SER A 498 8.95 10.89 -9.09
CA SER A 498 7.68 10.12 -9.13
C SER A 498 6.63 10.75 -10.06
N SER A 499 6.56 12.08 -10.08
CA SER A 499 5.62 12.85 -10.92
C SER A 499 6.00 12.84 -12.41
N VAL A 500 7.29 12.75 -12.74
CA VAL A 500 7.78 12.58 -14.12
C VAL A 500 7.35 11.24 -14.69
N ILE A 501 7.47 10.16 -13.91
CA ILE A 501 7.05 8.81 -14.32
C ILE A 501 5.56 8.80 -14.68
N TRP A 502 4.70 9.30 -13.79
CA TRP A 502 3.26 9.37 -14.06
C TRP A 502 2.91 10.27 -15.24
N SER A 503 3.63 11.38 -15.42
CA SER A 503 3.42 12.28 -16.54
C SER A 503 3.79 11.63 -17.88
N ALA A 504 4.88 10.87 -17.93
CA ALA A 504 5.29 10.11 -19.12
C ALA A 504 4.28 9.00 -19.47
N LEU A 505 3.82 8.22 -18.47
CA LEU A 505 2.79 7.21 -18.66
C LEU A 505 1.47 7.84 -19.14
N THR A 506 1.05 8.95 -18.54
CA THR A 506 -0.17 9.67 -18.93
C THR A 506 -0.06 10.24 -20.35
N ALA A 507 1.12 10.77 -20.72
CA ALA A 507 1.40 11.26 -22.07
C ALA A 507 1.24 10.14 -23.11
N ALA A 508 1.75 8.94 -22.81
CA ALA A 508 1.61 7.78 -23.67
C ALA A 508 0.15 7.35 -23.85
N VAL A 509 -0.64 7.36 -22.77
CA VAL A 509 -2.08 7.10 -22.85
C VAL A 509 -2.79 8.14 -23.71
N PHE A 510 -2.51 9.44 -23.52
CA PHE A 510 -3.11 10.50 -24.33
C PHE A 510 -2.68 10.44 -25.81
N ALA A 511 -1.41 10.14 -26.08
CA ALA A 511 -0.90 9.98 -27.45
C ALA A 511 -1.59 8.82 -28.20
N ALA A 512 -2.09 7.82 -27.47
CA ALA A 512 -2.88 6.73 -28.04
C ALA A 512 -4.36 7.08 -28.29
N VAL A 513 -4.85 8.25 -27.85
CA VAL A 513 -6.24 8.70 -28.06
C VAL A 513 -6.35 9.44 -29.39
N PRO A 514 -7.12 8.94 -30.38
CA PRO A 514 -7.19 9.55 -31.72
C PRO A 514 -7.76 10.97 -31.77
N ALA A 515 -8.47 11.40 -30.73
CA ALA A 515 -9.03 12.76 -30.62
C ALA A 515 -8.07 13.76 -29.96
N LEU A 516 -6.86 13.34 -29.57
CA LEU A 516 -5.89 14.20 -28.89
C LEU A 516 -4.60 14.26 -29.71
N THR A 517 -4.04 15.46 -29.84
CA THR A 517 -2.63 15.64 -30.19
C THR A 517 -1.86 15.98 -28.92
N THR A 518 -0.99 15.08 -28.48
CA THR A 518 -0.23 15.24 -27.24
C THR A 518 1.18 15.75 -27.51
N HIS A 519 1.56 16.83 -26.84
CA HIS A 519 2.92 17.35 -26.78
C HIS A 519 3.47 17.16 -25.38
N PHE A 520 4.76 16.85 -25.26
CA PHE A 520 5.43 16.66 -23.99
C PHE A 520 6.69 17.53 -23.94
N LEU A 521 6.69 18.52 -23.05
CA LEU A 521 7.82 19.40 -22.79
C LEU A 521 8.37 19.09 -21.40
N ALA A 522 9.65 18.76 -21.33
CA ALA A 522 10.38 18.64 -20.08
C ALA A 522 11.19 19.92 -19.83
N PHE A 523 11.19 20.43 -18.60
CA PHE A 523 11.97 21.63 -18.28
C PHE A 523 12.71 21.52 -16.94
N SER A 524 13.92 22.07 -16.91
CA SER A 524 14.66 22.42 -15.70
C SER A 524 15.20 23.85 -15.85
N THR A 525 16.50 24.02 -16.13
CA THR A 525 17.11 25.28 -16.58
C THR A 525 16.94 25.51 -18.09
N GLU A 526 16.82 24.42 -18.83
CA GLU A 526 16.55 24.39 -20.26
C GLU A 526 15.22 23.68 -20.53
N VAL A 527 14.63 23.92 -21.70
CA VAL A 527 13.38 23.27 -22.12
C VAL A 527 13.67 22.34 -23.28
N VAL A 528 13.25 21.09 -23.16
CA VAL A 528 13.40 20.05 -24.18
C VAL A 528 12.01 19.62 -24.66
N ASP A 529 11.80 19.65 -25.97
CA ASP A 529 10.59 19.12 -26.60
C ASP A 529 10.77 17.64 -26.93
N LEU A 530 10.00 16.79 -26.25
CA LEU A 530 10.01 15.34 -26.42
C LEU A 530 8.71 14.82 -27.04
N THR A 531 7.98 15.68 -27.76
CA THR A 531 6.71 15.32 -28.43
C THR A 531 6.83 14.05 -29.28
N ASP A 532 7.93 13.87 -30.02
CA ASP A 532 8.13 12.71 -30.90
C ASP A 532 8.27 11.38 -30.14
N ARG A 533 8.53 11.45 -28.83
CA ARG A 533 8.66 10.30 -27.93
C ARG A 533 7.43 10.10 -27.06
N ALA A 534 6.42 10.97 -27.12
CA ALA A 534 5.22 10.90 -26.27
C ALA A 534 4.52 9.54 -26.29
N ALA A 535 4.56 8.81 -27.42
CA ALA A 535 3.99 7.47 -27.56
C ALA A 535 4.88 6.33 -27.02
N ASP A 536 6.16 6.59 -26.74
CA ASP A 536 7.12 5.64 -26.17
C ASP A 536 7.63 6.16 -24.80
N PRO A 537 6.89 5.87 -23.71
CA PRO A 537 7.21 6.36 -22.37
C PRO A 537 8.57 5.90 -21.85
N LEU A 538 9.12 4.78 -22.32
CA LEU A 538 10.48 4.37 -21.94
C LEU A 538 11.53 5.33 -22.51
N SER A 539 11.42 5.65 -23.80
CA SER A 539 12.34 6.57 -24.45
C SER A 539 12.27 7.96 -23.80
N LEU A 540 11.06 8.41 -23.42
CA LEU A 540 10.88 9.65 -22.64
C LEU A 540 11.64 9.62 -21.32
N LEU A 541 11.46 8.56 -20.52
CA LEU A 541 12.04 8.45 -19.18
C LEU A 541 13.57 8.32 -19.18
N LEU A 542 14.14 7.74 -20.23
CA LEU A 542 15.60 7.64 -20.38
C LEU A 542 16.25 8.95 -20.84
N GLU A 543 15.51 9.80 -21.56
CA GLU A 543 16.01 11.07 -22.11
C GLU A 543 15.86 12.22 -21.12
N VAL A 544 14.86 12.16 -20.25
CA VAL A 544 14.68 13.10 -19.15
C VAL A 544 15.80 12.92 -18.12
N ARG A 545 16.76 13.85 -18.10
CA ARG A 545 17.79 13.92 -17.06
C ARG A 545 17.34 14.86 -15.95
N VAL A 546 17.34 14.35 -14.72
CA VAL A 546 17.06 15.11 -13.50
C VAL A 546 18.26 16.00 -13.16
N GLY A 547 18.07 17.32 -13.14
CA GLY A 547 19.14 18.23 -12.70
C GLY A 547 18.96 19.71 -13.07
N GLY A 548 19.50 20.57 -12.21
CA GLY A 548 19.49 22.03 -12.37
C GLY A 548 18.23 22.70 -11.81
N GLY A 549 18.34 23.98 -11.45
CA GLY A 549 17.22 24.77 -10.90
C GLY A 549 16.01 24.85 -11.84
N THR A 550 14.90 25.37 -11.34
CA THR A 550 13.60 25.34 -12.04
C THR A 550 13.33 26.66 -12.74
N HIS A 551 13.03 26.62 -14.05
CA HIS A 551 12.56 27.78 -14.81
C HIS A 551 11.19 27.54 -15.47
N ILE A 552 10.12 27.67 -14.67
CA ILE A 552 8.74 27.37 -15.09
C ILE A 552 8.28 28.31 -16.22
N ALA A 553 8.61 29.59 -16.11
CA ALA A 553 8.26 30.58 -17.14
C ALA A 553 8.81 30.24 -18.53
N ALA A 554 10.02 29.65 -18.62
CA ALA A 554 10.59 29.22 -19.89
C ALA A 554 9.82 28.03 -20.49
N GLY A 555 9.42 27.07 -19.66
CA GLY A 555 8.57 25.94 -20.07
C GLY A 555 7.21 26.40 -20.64
N LEU A 556 6.55 27.35 -19.96
CA LEU A 556 5.29 27.92 -20.44
C LEU A 556 5.46 28.77 -21.70
N ALA A 557 6.56 29.51 -21.83
CA ALA A 557 6.88 30.25 -23.04
C ALA A 557 7.08 29.32 -24.23
N ALA A 558 7.77 28.19 -24.04
CA ALA A 558 7.91 27.15 -25.06
C ALA A 558 6.55 26.54 -25.43
N ALA A 559 5.72 26.19 -24.43
CA ALA A 559 4.37 25.69 -24.66
C ALA A 559 3.52 26.66 -25.49
N ARG A 560 3.65 27.97 -25.25
CA ARG A 560 2.96 29.02 -26.02
C ARG A 560 3.32 28.99 -27.51
N THR A 561 4.56 28.65 -27.88
CA THR A 561 4.96 28.52 -29.29
C THR A 561 4.29 27.35 -30.01
N LEU A 562 3.86 26.33 -29.26
CA LEU A 562 3.15 25.16 -29.78
C LEU A 562 1.64 25.38 -29.89
N VAL A 563 1.10 26.49 -29.36
CA VAL A 563 -0.32 26.83 -29.45
C VAL A 563 -0.67 27.24 -30.89
N LYS A 564 -1.53 26.46 -31.57
CA LYS A 564 -2.07 26.81 -32.90
C LYS A 564 -3.50 27.36 -32.83
N VAL A 565 -4.37 26.66 -32.10
CA VAL A 565 -5.79 27.05 -31.93
C VAL A 565 -6.05 27.14 -30.42
N PRO A 566 -5.95 28.34 -29.81
CA PRO A 566 -6.02 28.50 -28.36
C PRO A 566 -7.29 27.89 -27.74
N SER A 567 -8.44 28.11 -28.37
CA SER A 567 -9.74 27.60 -27.91
C SER A 567 -9.85 26.07 -27.88
N ARG A 568 -8.92 25.37 -28.55
CA ARG A 568 -8.80 23.90 -28.59
C ARG A 568 -7.46 23.39 -28.03
N THR A 569 -6.74 24.23 -27.30
CA THR A 569 -5.45 23.89 -26.69
C THR A 569 -5.57 23.89 -25.18
N MET A 570 -5.14 22.79 -24.57
CA MET A 570 -4.99 22.63 -23.14
C MET A 570 -3.50 22.62 -22.82
N VAL A 571 -3.08 23.45 -21.86
CA VAL A 571 -1.71 23.44 -21.33
C VAL A 571 -1.80 22.99 -19.87
N VAL A 572 -1.15 21.87 -19.58
CA VAL A 572 -1.10 21.27 -18.25
C VAL A 572 0.32 21.37 -17.74
N LEU A 573 0.53 22.13 -16.69
CA LEU A 573 1.82 22.30 -16.02
C LEU A 573 1.91 21.35 -14.83
N VAL A 574 2.87 20.43 -14.82
CA VAL A 574 3.14 19.52 -13.70
C VAL A 574 4.43 19.98 -13.01
N SER A 575 4.32 20.51 -11.79
CA SER A 575 5.43 21.05 -11.00
C SER A 575 5.06 21.14 -9.51
N ASP A 576 6.05 21.25 -8.63
CA ASP A 576 5.88 21.66 -7.23
C ASP A 576 5.67 23.18 -7.08
N PHE A 577 5.66 23.92 -8.19
CA PHE A 577 5.47 25.38 -8.25
C PHE A 577 6.54 26.17 -7.48
N GLU A 578 7.72 25.59 -7.28
CA GLU A 578 8.91 26.31 -6.82
C GLU A 578 9.65 26.90 -8.02
N GLU A 579 9.50 28.21 -8.23
CA GLU A 579 10.14 28.92 -9.34
C GLU A 579 11.52 29.46 -8.89
N GLY A 580 12.57 29.08 -9.61
CA GLY A 580 13.93 29.59 -9.40
C GLY A 580 14.20 30.94 -10.07
N ALA A 581 13.30 31.37 -10.97
CA ALA A 581 13.35 32.65 -11.69
C ALA A 581 12.40 33.70 -11.07
N PRO A 582 12.43 34.98 -11.54
CA PRO A 582 11.51 36.00 -11.04
C PRO A 582 10.03 35.65 -11.33
N LEU A 583 9.23 35.55 -10.27
CA LEU A 583 7.80 35.20 -10.33
C LEU A 583 6.98 36.09 -11.29
N GLY A 584 7.38 37.34 -11.51
CA GLY A 584 6.72 38.25 -12.46
C GLY A 584 6.71 37.73 -13.89
N ALA A 585 7.79 37.06 -14.34
CA ALA A 585 7.87 36.49 -15.67
C ALA A 585 6.90 35.30 -15.84
N LEU A 586 6.82 34.44 -14.83
CA LEU A 586 5.90 33.31 -14.78
C LEU A 586 4.44 33.78 -14.86
N LEU A 587 4.05 34.73 -14.02
CA LEU A 587 2.69 35.27 -14.01
C LEU A 587 2.32 35.96 -15.34
N ALA A 588 3.29 36.60 -16.00
CA ALA A 588 3.07 37.22 -17.30
C ALA A 588 2.85 36.19 -18.43
N GLU A 589 3.56 35.05 -18.43
CA GLU A 589 3.29 33.98 -19.39
C GLU A 589 1.94 33.30 -19.16
N VAL A 590 1.56 33.05 -17.89
CA VAL A 590 0.24 32.50 -17.55
C VAL A 590 -0.88 33.40 -18.03
N ARG A 591 -0.81 34.72 -17.76
CA ARG A 591 -1.81 35.68 -18.23
C ARG A 591 -1.92 35.69 -19.75
N ARG A 592 -0.79 35.71 -20.46
CA ARG A 592 -0.77 35.67 -21.94
C ARG A 592 -1.46 34.42 -22.49
N LEU A 593 -1.20 33.26 -21.91
CA LEU A 593 -1.87 32.02 -22.30
C LEU A 593 -3.36 32.03 -21.96
N ALA A 594 -3.75 32.51 -20.78
CA ALA A 594 -5.14 32.61 -20.37
C ALA A 594 -5.93 33.59 -21.27
N GLU A 595 -5.37 34.77 -21.53
CA GLU A 595 -5.94 35.80 -22.41
C GLU A 595 -6.06 35.33 -23.86
N SER A 596 -5.15 34.44 -24.32
CA SER A 596 -5.26 33.84 -25.65
C SER A 596 -6.47 32.91 -25.80
N GLY A 597 -7.07 32.48 -24.70
CA GLY A 597 -8.20 31.54 -24.67
C GLY A 597 -7.81 30.07 -24.56
N CYS A 598 -6.54 29.78 -24.22
CA CYS A 598 -6.09 28.43 -23.87
C CYS A 598 -6.74 27.97 -22.56
N THR A 599 -7.00 26.66 -22.45
CA THR A 599 -7.41 26.07 -21.18
C THR A 599 -6.16 25.73 -20.38
N LEU A 600 -5.99 26.35 -19.22
CA LEU A 600 -4.82 26.14 -18.36
C LEU A 600 -5.16 25.26 -17.17
N LEU A 601 -4.20 24.46 -16.74
CA LEU A 601 -4.26 23.68 -15.51
C LEU A 601 -2.86 23.54 -14.92
N GLY A 602 -2.70 23.91 -13.66
CA GLY A 602 -1.56 23.54 -12.85
C GLY A 602 -1.86 22.26 -12.08
N CYS A 603 -1.06 21.22 -12.29
CA CYS A 603 -1.07 19.97 -11.56
C CYS A 603 0.05 19.99 -10.53
N ALA A 604 -0.33 20.09 -9.25
CA ALA A 604 0.65 19.98 -8.17
C ALA A 604 1.18 18.55 -8.06
N SER A 605 2.48 18.44 -7.77
CA SER A 605 3.10 17.16 -7.42
C SER A 605 2.43 16.54 -6.19
N LEU A 606 2.19 15.24 -6.26
CA LEU A 606 1.76 14.41 -5.14
C LEU A 606 3.01 13.70 -4.59
N ASP A 607 3.21 13.70 -3.27
CA ASP A 607 4.24 12.86 -2.66
C ASP A 607 3.86 11.37 -2.73
N ASP A 608 4.77 10.47 -2.35
CA ASP A 608 4.53 9.02 -2.32
C ASP A 608 3.34 8.62 -1.39
N ALA A 609 2.85 9.56 -0.55
CA ALA A 609 1.69 9.43 0.33
C ALA A 609 0.42 10.17 -0.19
N GLY A 610 0.43 10.65 -1.44
CA GLY A 610 -0.70 11.36 -2.05
C GLY A 610 -0.95 12.77 -1.49
N ARG A 611 -0.02 13.32 -0.70
CA ARG A 611 -0.13 14.69 -0.18
C ARG A 611 0.37 15.69 -1.21
N PRO A 612 -0.36 16.79 -1.43
CA PRO A 612 0.09 17.85 -2.31
C PRO A 612 1.34 18.53 -1.74
N ARG A 613 2.44 18.54 -2.50
CA ARG A 613 3.66 19.28 -2.14
C ARG A 613 3.87 20.41 -3.14
N TYR A 614 3.51 21.63 -2.74
CA TYR A 614 3.73 22.81 -3.57
C TYR A 614 3.78 24.12 -2.79
N SER A 615 4.37 25.15 -3.41
CA SER A 615 4.33 26.53 -2.91
C SER A 615 2.92 27.12 -3.01
N THR A 616 2.21 27.19 -1.87
CA THR A 616 0.86 27.74 -1.79
C THR A 616 0.77 29.21 -2.22
N GLY A 617 1.83 29.99 -1.96
CA GLY A 617 1.94 31.39 -2.38
C GLY A 617 2.03 31.53 -3.90
N THR A 618 2.87 30.73 -4.55
CA THR A 618 3.00 30.71 -6.01
C THR A 618 1.70 30.21 -6.66
N ALA A 619 1.15 29.10 -6.16
CA ALA A 619 -0.09 28.52 -6.66
C ALA A 619 -1.27 29.51 -6.59
N GLY A 620 -1.43 30.23 -5.46
CA GLY A 620 -2.46 31.25 -5.33
C GLY A 620 -2.30 32.39 -6.36
N ALA A 621 -1.07 32.81 -6.63
CA ALA A 621 -0.79 33.83 -7.64
C ALA A 621 -1.07 33.34 -9.07
N LEU A 622 -0.83 32.05 -9.36
CA LEU A 622 -1.15 31.43 -10.66
C LEU A 622 -2.67 31.31 -10.88
N VAL A 623 -3.42 30.96 -9.84
CA VAL A 623 -4.89 30.96 -9.87
C VAL A 623 -5.43 32.35 -10.17
N ALA A 624 -4.90 33.38 -9.48
CA ALA A 624 -5.26 34.77 -9.74
C ALA A 624 -4.86 35.25 -11.16
N ALA A 625 -3.85 34.63 -11.77
CA ALA A 625 -3.42 34.91 -13.14
C ALA A 625 -4.22 34.15 -14.21
N GLY A 626 -5.15 33.27 -13.83
CA GLY A 626 -6.03 32.55 -14.76
C GLY A 626 -5.68 31.07 -14.99
N MET A 627 -4.79 30.49 -14.17
CA MET A 627 -4.48 29.05 -14.19
C MET A 627 -4.94 28.38 -12.89
N PRO A 628 -6.06 27.64 -12.92
CA PRO A 628 -6.48 26.80 -11.80
C PRO A 628 -5.38 25.82 -11.42
N VAL A 629 -5.08 25.69 -10.13
CA VAL A 629 -4.11 24.73 -9.60
C VAL A 629 -4.86 23.68 -8.78
N ALA A 630 -4.62 22.41 -9.07
CA ALA A 630 -5.19 21.28 -8.36
C ALA A 630 -4.17 20.16 -8.22
N ALA A 631 -4.25 19.40 -7.14
CA ALA A 631 -3.52 18.15 -6.98
C ALA A 631 -4.40 17.05 -7.57
N LEU A 632 -4.01 16.50 -8.73
CA LEU A 632 -4.82 15.56 -9.49
C LEU A 632 -4.04 14.28 -9.72
N SER A 633 -4.66 13.15 -9.43
CA SER A 633 -4.19 11.86 -9.91
C SER A 633 -4.30 11.78 -11.44
N PRO A 634 -3.54 10.88 -12.11
CA PRO A 634 -3.64 10.66 -13.55
C PRO A 634 -5.08 10.39 -14.05
N THR A 635 -5.89 9.70 -13.25
CA THR A 635 -7.30 9.42 -13.57
C THR A 635 -8.19 10.67 -13.49
N GLU A 636 -7.95 11.54 -12.52
CA GLU A 636 -8.70 12.80 -12.39
C GLU A 636 -8.28 13.80 -13.47
N LEU A 637 -7.00 13.85 -13.82
CA LEU A 637 -6.51 14.60 -14.98
C LEU A 637 -7.19 14.13 -16.27
N ALA A 638 -7.32 12.81 -16.47
CA ALA A 638 -8.05 12.25 -17.60
C ALA A 638 -9.54 12.67 -17.61
N ALA A 639 -10.18 12.67 -16.44
CA ALA A 639 -11.56 13.08 -16.28
C ALA A 639 -11.75 14.57 -16.63
N TRP A 640 -10.83 15.42 -16.17
CA TRP A 640 -10.82 16.85 -16.47
C TRP A 640 -10.62 17.11 -17.97
N VAL A 641 -9.63 16.46 -18.62
CA VAL A 641 -9.44 16.55 -20.07
C VAL A 641 -10.72 16.08 -20.78
N GLY A 642 -11.29 14.96 -20.33
CA GLY A 642 -12.57 14.43 -20.79
C GLY A 642 -13.71 15.45 -20.74
N GLU A 643 -13.85 16.15 -19.63
CA GLU A 643 -14.88 17.18 -19.42
C GLU A 643 -14.67 18.39 -20.32
N LYS A 644 -13.43 18.89 -20.45
CA LYS A 644 -13.12 20.06 -21.28
C LYS A 644 -13.36 19.81 -22.76
N VAL A 645 -13.09 18.60 -23.24
CA VAL A 645 -13.45 18.24 -24.61
C VAL A 645 -14.97 18.10 -24.79
N ARG A 646 -15.74 17.71 -23.76
CA ARG A 646 -17.20 17.52 -23.85
C ARG A 646 -18.03 18.80 -23.63
N SER A 647 -17.51 19.77 -22.90
CA SER A 647 -18.21 20.98 -22.44
C SER A 647 -18.26 22.11 -23.49
N ARG A 648 -17.70 21.88 -24.69
CA ARG A 648 -17.80 22.77 -25.86
C ARG A 648 -18.06 21.96 -27.12
#